data_AF-A0A2E4ZZB5-F1
#
_entry.id   AF-A0A2E4ZZB5-F1
#
_cell.length_a   1.000
_cell.length_b   1.000
_cell.length_c   1.000
_cell.angle_alpha   90.00
_cell.angle_beta   90.00
_cell.angle_gamma   90.00
#
_symmetry.space_group_name_H-M   'P 1'
#
loop_
_entity.id
_entity.type
_entity.pdbx_description
1 polymer ?
#
loop_
_entity_poly.entity_id
_entity_poly.type
_entity_poly.pdbx_seq_one_letter_code
_entity_poly.pdbx_strand_id
1 'polypeptide(L)'
;MLLMAWSALPLSAANVDTALIESVILVNFDSLASGSVESSETRTRRANVDTSLIDAALPNAAAFSNTATLEAAFGALLAGHTDAEIAEAVQYAFDYTLVSGITTFGLDLEAATNALQIFTKVAFEASDQRDTNNGEDAPNPKKLAENLARPLLIGNSTSTPATSGAFKWAITNNQHVPSVGKEVAMAIGKGAISATINNSTVTEISETLTSELTSGALDFLETATADGSTFFKGITPVTKGIDNPTMLYDGTYKKFHPDKARIIEYVTNGSTYGILESAIAIPKTDVSALSKTIGKKATEAAITKFNSLTGDNSLFLYETVKAIGYGTSMSAVLVVGSLGNNTTLTNTVAENMSYGIASGSVEKVLSLGLAATDIAKVGEAAAYGTAMGTGLAGSMLKGVDRAALAQSTAQGAAKGAMIEAANKKGNTETENDELLTLARGTSMGSVLGSVAMAAYNHLNAYEVDIQEVISSAAQGTAYGSMTADLVHDDGSTRDKLPGHKEDFEVEIARAVANGASTGALFEITALLQSQPDVRTADIDSIKTAKSVSYGATKGAILGGDAAGISSDVSVKQATEQGLTEGSMDGGALALGFAEDKVNEASIRSEAAIKNAVGVGNKDAALDAARSLAIKAINPTVEDMRQLMKLYGINPKLTNPGFIFPNPKRSGEENFLFPADEIPIVSPI
;
A
#
# COMPACT_ATOMS: atom_id res chain seq x y z
N MET A 1 -44.19 -6.36 62.18
CA MET A 1 -44.48 -6.05 60.76
C MET A 1 -43.53 -4.93 60.36
N LEU A 2 -42.35 -5.27 59.84
CA LEU A 2 -41.37 -4.30 59.37
C LEU A 2 -40.60 -4.96 58.20
N LEU A 3 -40.54 -4.23 57.08
CA LEU A 3 -39.79 -4.56 55.87
C LEU A 3 -38.29 -4.73 56.17
N MET A 4 -37.64 -5.67 55.50
CA MET A 4 -36.25 -5.50 55.06
C MET A 4 -36.15 -5.86 53.58
N ALA A 5 -35.73 -4.86 52.82
CA ALA A 5 -35.49 -4.90 51.39
C ALA A 5 -34.29 -5.80 51.07
N TRP A 6 -34.47 -6.69 50.10
CA TRP A 6 -33.37 -7.25 49.33
C TRP A 6 -32.84 -6.17 48.41
N SER A 7 -31.72 -5.56 48.78
CA SER A 7 -30.91 -4.79 47.85
C SER A 7 -30.21 -5.77 46.92
N ALA A 8 -30.58 -5.75 45.63
CA ALA A 8 -29.79 -6.31 44.55
C ALA A 8 -28.37 -5.72 44.61
N LEU A 9 -27.40 -6.55 44.98
CA LEU A 9 -25.99 -6.29 44.69
C LEU A 9 -25.83 -6.40 43.16
N PRO A 10 -25.14 -5.45 42.49
CA PRO A 10 -24.77 -5.65 41.10
C PRO A 10 -23.81 -6.85 41.05
N LEU A 11 -24.17 -7.91 40.32
CA LEU A 11 -23.20 -8.92 39.91
C LEU A 11 -22.12 -8.18 39.11
N SER A 12 -20.89 -8.13 39.63
CA SER A 12 -19.74 -7.80 38.80
C SER A 12 -19.55 -8.92 37.78
N ALA A 13 -19.33 -8.55 36.53
CA ALA A 13 -18.91 -9.44 35.44
C ALA A 13 -17.79 -10.39 35.91
N ALA A 14 -17.91 -11.68 35.59
CA ALA A 14 -17.00 -12.71 36.07
C ALA A 14 -15.93 -13.00 35.01
N ASN A 15 -14.72 -12.48 35.23
CA ASN A 15 -13.55 -12.73 34.38
C ASN A 15 -13.28 -14.24 34.23
N VAL A 16 -12.76 -14.66 33.07
CA VAL A 16 -12.29 -16.03 32.82
C VAL A 16 -11.19 -16.39 33.82
N ASP A 17 -11.32 -17.54 34.50
CA ASP A 17 -10.35 -17.95 35.53
C ASP A 17 -8.97 -18.24 34.90
N THR A 18 -7.97 -17.46 35.31
CA THR A 18 -6.58 -17.59 34.86
C THR A 18 -6.00 -18.98 35.11
N ALA A 19 -6.35 -19.64 36.21
CA ALA A 19 -5.86 -20.98 36.51
C ALA A 19 -6.42 -22.04 35.55
N LEU A 20 -7.65 -21.83 35.05
CA LEU A 20 -8.23 -22.67 34.00
C LEU A 20 -7.53 -22.44 32.66
N ILE A 21 -7.22 -21.19 32.32
CA ILE A 21 -6.43 -20.85 31.12
C ILE A 21 -5.07 -21.57 31.16
N GLU A 22 -4.33 -21.42 32.27
CA GLU A 22 -3.04 -22.11 32.45
C GLU A 22 -3.19 -23.63 32.31
N SER A 23 -4.22 -24.22 32.93
CA SER A 23 -4.47 -25.66 32.90
C SER A 23 -4.76 -26.17 31.48
N VAL A 24 -5.59 -25.45 30.70
CA VAL A 24 -5.89 -25.79 29.30
C VAL A 24 -4.61 -25.78 28.46
N ILE A 25 -3.76 -24.77 28.62
CA ILE A 25 -2.48 -24.68 27.91
C ILE A 25 -1.54 -25.83 28.31
N LEU A 26 -1.40 -26.10 29.61
CA LEU A 26 -0.50 -27.14 30.11
C LEU A 26 -0.91 -28.55 29.70
N VAL A 27 -2.21 -28.86 29.71
CA VAL A 27 -2.74 -30.16 29.29
C VAL A 27 -2.51 -30.40 27.79
N ASN A 28 -2.54 -29.33 26.99
CA ASN A 28 -2.37 -29.39 25.54
C ASN A 28 -0.97 -28.95 25.09
N PHE A 29 0.02 -28.85 25.98
CA PHE A 29 1.34 -28.29 25.65
C PHE A 29 2.05 -29.05 24.52
N ASP A 30 1.89 -30.38 24.47
CA ASP A 30 2.50 -31.21 23.42
C ASP A 30 1.87 -30.95 22.03
N SER A 31 0.68 -30.33 21.96
CA SER A 31 0.09 -29.85 20.69
C SER A 31 0.68 -28.53 20.20
N LEU A 32 1.43 -27.82 21.06
CA LEU A 32 2.04 -26.53 20.80
C LEU A 32 3.56 -26.61 20.61
N ALA A 33 4.22 -27.63 21.19
CA ALA A 33 5.67 -27.80 21.10
C ALA A 33 6.10 -28.58 19.84
N SER A 34 7.02 -28.01 19.07
CA SER A 34 7.67 -28.66 17.91
C SER A 34 8.77 -29.63 18.35
N GLY A 35 8.45 -30.62 19.18
CA GLY A 35 9.40 -31.64 19.61
C GLY A 35 8.84 -32.63 20.61
N SER A 36 9.35 -33.86 20.60
CA SER A 36 9.00 -34.88 21.61
C SER A 36 9.55 -34.47 22.97
N VAL A 37 8.72 -33.83 23.79
CA VAL A 37 9.04 -33.55 25.20
C VAL A 37 8.80 -34.84 25.98
N GLU A 38 9.83 -35.38 26.63
CA GLU A 38 9.64 -36.51 27.57
C GLU A 38 8.62 -36.09 28.64
N SER A 39 7.56 -36.88 28.76
CA SER A 39 6.47 -36.67 29.70
C SER A 39 6.98 -36.84 31.13
N SER A 40 7.23 -35.73 31.82
CA SER A 40 7.50 -35.76 33.25
C SER A 40 6.21 -36.02 34.03
N GLU A 41 6.19 -37.09 34.84
CA GLU A 41 5.08 -37.54 35.71
C GLU A 41 4.60 -36.51 36.76
N THR A 42 5.17 -35.30 36.79
CA THR A 42 4.68 -34.21 37.65
C THR A 42 3.46 -33.47 37.06
N ARG A 43 3.12 -33.68 35.79
CA ARG A 43 1.99 -33.00 35.10
C ARG A 43 0.60 -33.32 35.70
N THR A 44 0.45 -34.42 36.44
CA THR A 44 -0.84 -34.89 36.98
C THR A 44 -1.14 -34.46 38.42
N ARG A 45 -0.25 -33.73 39.11
CA ARG A 45 -0.32 -33.56 40.58
C ARG A 45 -0.98 -32.27 41.12
N ARG A 46 -1.55 -31.41 40.26
CA ARG A 46 -2.29 -30.19 40.70
C ARG A 46 -3.83 -30.29 40.56
N ALA A 47 -4.38 -31.49 40.39
CA ALA A 47 -5.82 -31.73 40.27
C ALA A 47 -6.49 -31.94 41.65
N ASN A 48 -6.59 -30.90 42.48
CA ASN A 48 -7.29 -30.98 43.77
C ASN A 48 -8.20 -29.76 44.05
N VAL A 49 -8.97 -29.35 43.04
CA VAL A 49 -10.08 -28.38 43.15
C VAL A 49 -11.24 -28.85 42.26
N ASP A 50 -12.47 -28.63 42.73
CA ASP A 50 -13.81 -29.07 42.26
C ASP A 50 -13.94 -29.71 40.86
N THR A 51 -14.46 -30.93 40.85
CA THR A 51 -14.51 -31.87 39.73
C THR A 51 -15.62 -31.61 38.69
N SER A 52 -16.44 -30.56 38.81
CA SER A 52 -17.58 -30.35 37.89
C SER A 52 -17.24 -29.56 36.62
N LEU A 53 -16.14 -28.79 36.60
CA LEU A 53 -15.68 -28.04 35.42
C LEU A 53 -14.56 -28.76 34.65
N ILE A 54 -13.83 -29.67 35.32
CA ILE A 54 -12.70 -30.41 34.75
C ILE A 54 -13.17 -31.52 33.77
N ASP A 55 -14.35 -32.10 34.01
CA ASP A 55 -14.93 -33.12 33.11
C ASP A 55 -15.35 -32.55 31.73
N ALA A 56 -15.50 -31.22 31.62
CA ALA A 56 -15.72 -30.55 30.33
C ALA A 56 -14.40 -30.31 29.55
N ALA A 57 -13.25 -30.39 30.22
CA ALA A 57 -11.93 -30.05 29.69
C ALA A 57 -11.03 -31.27 29.37
N LEU A 58 -11.54 -32.50 29.51
CA LEU A 58 -10.81 -33.73 29.20
C LEU A 58 -11.40 -34.46 27.98
N PRO A 59 -10.94 -34.17 26.75
CA PRO A 59 -11.09 -35.11 25.65
C PRO A 59 -10.15 -36.31 25.87
N ASN A 60 -10.66 -37.51 25.60
CA ASN A 60 -9.93 -38.78 25.67
C ASN A 60 -8.50 -38.69 25.12
N ALA A 61 -7.55 -39.17 25.91
CA ALA A 61 -6.13 -39.29 25.58
C ALA A 61 -5.91 -40.25 24.38
N ALA A 62 -6.02 -39.73 23.16
CA ALA A 62 -5.54 -40.38 21.95
C ALA A 62 -5.20 -39.33 20.88
N ALA A 63 -3.92 -39.33 20.46
CA ALA A 63 -3.26 -38.50 19.43
C ALA A 63 -2.82 -37.08 19.83
N PHE A 64 -1.64 -36.99 20.47
CA PHE A 64 -0.92 -35.76 20.86
C PHE A 64 -0.17 -35.08 19.70
N SER A 65 -0.87 -34.76 18.62
CA SER A 65 -0.36 -33.89 17.55
C SER A 65 -1.47 -33.10 16.87
N ASN A 66 -2.66 -33.02 17.48
CA ASN A 66 -3.85 -32.42 16.90
C ASN A 66 -4.23 -31.17 17.70
N THR A 67 -4.19 -30.01 17.07
CA THR A 67 -4.59 -28.72 17.68
C THR A 67 -6.09 -28.65 17.97
N ALA A 68 -6.90 -29.56 17.42
CA ALA A 68 -8.35 -29.59 17.62
C ALA A 68 -8.76 -29.79 19.10
N THR A 69 -7.95 -30.48 19.90
CA THR A 69 -8.25 -30.64 21.34
C THR A 69 -8.05 -29.34 22.10
N LEU A 70 -7.01 -28.57 21.75
CA LEU A 70 -6.76 -27.24 22.29
C LEU A 70 -7.87 -26.26 21.86
N GLU A 71 -8.23 -26.27 20.57
CA GLU A 71 -9.32 -25.43 20.04
C GLU A 71 -10.63 -25.67 20.79
N ALA A 72 -11.02 -26.94 20.96
CA ALA A 72 -12.25 -27.31 21.67
C ALA A 72 -12.21 -26.92 23.16
N ALA A 73 -11.09 -27.19 23.85
CA ALA A 73 -10.97 -26.89 25.29
C ALA A 73 -10.95 -25.38 25.56
N PHE A 74 -10.23 -24.61 24.74
CA PHE A 74 -10.19 -23.16 24.87
C PHE A 74 -11.52 -22.53 24.43
N GLY A 75 -12.18 -23.06 23.41
CA GLY A 75 -13.51 -22.59 22.98
C GLY A 75 -14.58 -22.81 24.05
N ALA A 76 -14.56 -23.96 24.73
CA ALA A 76 -15.45 -24.23 25.85
C ALA A 76 -15.20 -23.29 27.04
N LEU A 77 -13.94 -22.90 27.28
CA LEU A 77 -13.57 -21.93 28.32
C LEU A 77 -14.11 -20.52 28.03
N LEU A 78 -14.13 -20.11 26.76
CA LEU A 78 -14.59 -18.79 26.33
C LEU A 78 -16.11 -18.71 26.13
N ALA A 79 -16.80 -19.85 26.08
CA ALA A 79 -18.23 -19.91 25.83
C ALA A 79 -19.03 -19.14 26.90
N GLY A 80 -19.83 -18.17 26.47
CA GLY A 80 -20.70 -17.39 27.34
C GLY A 80 -20.03 -16.17 28.01
N HIS A 81 -18.74 -15.92 27.78
CA HIS A 81 -18.05 -14.70 28.23
C HIS A 81 -18.16 -13.58 27.20
N THR A 82 -18.14 -12.32 27.64
CA THR A 82 -18.21 -11.10 26.82
C THR A 82 -16.97 -10.88 25.96
N ASP A 83 -17.03 -10.03 24.93
CA ASP A 83 -15.89 -9.77 24.02
C ASP A 83 -14.67 -9.18 24.75
N ALA A 84 -14.91 -8.41 25.82
CA ALA A 84 -13.84 -7.86 26.65
C ALA A 84 -13.16 -8.96 27.48
N GLU A 85 -13.95 -9.84 28.11
CA GLU A 85 -13.42 -10.97 28.91
C GLU A 85 -12.68 -11.98 28.03
N ILE A 86 -13.20 -12.26 26.83
CA ILE A 86 -12.52 -13.09 25.83
C ILE A 86 -11.17 -12.48 25.44
N ALA A 87 -11.13 -11.17 25.18
CA ALA A 87 -9.89 -10.49 24.81
C ALA A 87 -8.83 -10.54 25.93
N GLU A 88 -9.24 -10.32 27.18
CA GLU A 88 -8.35 -10.44 28.34
C GLU A 88 -7.83 -11.88 28.50
N ALA A 89 -8.68 -12.89 28.30
CA ALA A 89 -8.29 -14.30 28.37
C ALA A 89 -7.25 -14.67 27.31
N VAL A 90 -7.45 -14.23 26.06
CA VAL A 90 -6.47 -14.43 24.97
C VAL A 90 -5.14 -13.74 25.28
N GLN A 91 -5.19 -12.51 25.78
CA GLN A 91 -4.00 -11.76 26.14
C GLN A 91 -3.22 -12.47 27.25
N TYR A 92 -3.91 -12.94 28.29
CA TYR A 92 -3.28 -13.68 29.38
C TYR A 92 -2.72 -15.02 28.89
N ALA A 93 -3.45 -15.76 28.05
CA ALA A 93 -2.99 -17.01 27.46
C ALA A 93 -1.70 -16.81 26.65
N PHE A 94 -1.62 -15.76 25.85
CA PHE A 94 -0.42 -15.43 25.08
C PHE A 94 0.75 -14.98 25.96
N ASP A 95 0.51 -14.11 26.94
CA ASP A 95 1.56 -13.71 27.89
C ASP A 95 2.11 -14.93 28.65
N TYR A 96 1.25 -15.91 28.98
CA TYR A 96 1.65 -17.15 29.64
C TYR A 96 2.57 -18.01 28.76
N THR A 97 2.32 -18.11 27.44
CA THR A 97 3.20 -18.86 26.53
C THR A 97 4.59 -18.21 26.38
N LEU A 98 4.70 -16.91 26.66
CA LEU A 98 5.94 -16.14 26.61
C LEU A 98 6.77 -16.19 27.91
N VAL A 99 6.27 -16.73 29.02
CA VAL A 99 6.99 -16.76 30.31
C VAL A 99 8.16 -17.76 30.27
N SER A 100 9.38 -17.22 30.21
CA SER A 100 10.65 -17.99 30.20
C SER A 100 11.09 -18.54 31.57
N GLY A 101 10.34 -18.24 32.64
CA GLY A 101 10.68 -18.56 34.03
C GLY A 101 10.48 -20.02 34.46
N ILE A 102 9.88 -20.87 33.62
CA ILE A 102 9.76 -22.31 33.88
C ILE A 102 10.62 -23.03 32.85
N THR A 103 11.77 -23.54 33.28
CA THR A 103 12.82 -24.19 32.47
C THR A 103 12.37 -25.42 31.65
N THR A 104 11.08 -25.76 31.68
CA THR A 104 10.44 -26.87 30.98
C THR A 104 9.27 -26.45 30.08
N PHE A 105 8.88 -25.16 30.03
CA PHE A 105 7.60 -24.73 29.41
C PHE A 105 7.61 -23.45 28.55
N GLY A 106 8.69 -22.66 28.52
CA GLY A 106 8.73 -21.50 27.61
C GLY A 106 8.69 -21.95 26.15
N LEU A 107 7.63 -21.59 25.42
CA LEU A 107 7.60 -21.77 23.96
C LEU A 107 8.61 -20.80 23.34
N ASP A 108 9.28 -21.23 22.26
CA ASP A 108 9.98 -20.27 21.43
C ASP A 108 8.97 -19.30 20.76
N LEU A 109 9.47 -18.22 20.18
CA LEU A 109 8.61 -17.19 19.59
C LEU A 109 7.69 -17.77 18.50
N GLU A 110 8.18 -18.73 17.72
CA GLU A 110 7.42 -19.38 16.65
C GLU A 110 6.25 -20.21 17.20
N ALA A 111 6.49 -21.04 18.21
CA ALA A 111 5.44 -21.82 18.85
C ALA A 111 4.46 -20.91 19.63
N ALA A 112 4.93 -19.84 20.25
CA ALA A 112 4.07 -18.86 20.92
C ALA A 112 3.14 -18.11 19.96
N THR A 113 3.61 -17.74 18.77
CA THR A 113 2.80 -17.06 17.76
C THR A 113 1.84 -18.02 17.04
N ASN A 114 2.23 -19.29 16.86
CA ASN A 114 1.31 -20.34 16.43
C ASN A 114 0.17 -20.56 17.44
N ALA A 115 0.48 -20.60 18.73
CA ALA A 115 -0.52 -20.66 19.79
C ALA A 115 -1.44 -19.43 19.77
N LEU A 116 -0.88 -18.23 19.58
CA LEU A 116 -1.65 -16.99 19.47
C LEU A 116 -2.63 -17.01 18.29
N GLN A 117 -2.23 -17.56 17.14
CA GLN A 117 -3.14 -17.72 16.00
C GLN A 117 -4.36 -18.57 16.39
N ILE A 118 -4.13 -19.67 17.11
CA ILE A 118 -5.20 -20.57 17.58
C ILE A 118 -6.10 -19.84 18.59
N PHE A 119 -5.53 -19.21 19.62
CA PHE A 119 -6.31 -18.48 20.62
C PHE A 119 -7.16 -17.37 19.99
N THR A 120 -6.59 -16.65 19.02
CA THR A 120 -7.31 -15.61 18.29
C THR A 120 -8.45 -16.19 17.46
N LYS A 121 -8.21 -17.27 16.71
CA LYS A 121 -9.26 -17.95 15.93
C LYS A 121 -10.44 -18.36 16.84
N VAL A 122 -10.13 -19.08 17.92
CA VAL A 122 -11.14 -19.60 18.85
C VAL A 122 -11.89 -18.46 19.55
N ALA A 123 -11.24 -17.33 19.83
CA ALA A 123 -11.90 -16.16 20.40
C ALA A 123 -12.97 -15.57 19.48
N PHE A 124 -12.68 -15.45 18.18
CA PHE A 124 -13.67 -14.98 17.21
C PHE A 124 -14.80 -16.00 17.01
N GLU A 125 -14.51 -17.30 17.01
CA GLU A 125 -15.53 -18.37 16.95
C GLU A 125 -16.45 -18.36 18.18
N ALA A 126 -15.88 -18.22 19.39
CA ALA A 126 -16.64 -18.16 20.63
C ALA A 126 -17.51 -16.90 20.73
N SER A 127 -17.00 -15.76 20.24
CA SER A 127 -17.77 -14.52 20.14
C SER A 127 -18.97 -14.67 19.21
N ASP A 128 -18.79 -15.28 18.03
CA ASP A 128 -19.85 -15.46 17.03
C ASP A 128 -20.96 -16.43 17.53
N GLN A 129 -20.58 -17.43 18.32
CA GLN A 129 -21.49 -18.45 18.86
C GLN A 129 -22.27 -18.02 20.12
N ARG A 130 -22.08 -16.79 20.62
CA ARG A 130 -22.73 -16.33 21.85
C ARG A 130 -24.25 -16.13 21.65
N ASP A 131 -25.05 -16.76 22.51
CA ASP A 131 -26.51 -16.68 22.47
C ASP A 131 -27.00 -15.28 22.92
N THR A 132 -27.69 -14.57 22.01
CA THR A 132 -28.21 -13.20 22.21
C THR A 132 -29.48 -13.13 23.04
N ASN A 133 -30.05 -14.26 23.47
CA ASN A 133 -31.35 -14.32 24.16
C ASN A 133 -31.33 -13.84 25.63
N ASN A 134 -30.17 -13.55 26.23
CA ASN A 134 -30.04 -13.15 27.64
C ASN A 134 -29.86 -11.64 27.89
N GLY A 135 -29.96 -10.79 26.86
CA GLY A 135 -29.93 -9.33 27.05
C GLY A 135 -28.56 -8.72 27.36
N GLU A 136 -27.48 -9.50 27.23
CA GLU A 136 -26.09 -9.03 27.34
C GLU A 136 -25.45 -8.89 25.93
N ASP A 137 -24.50 -7.95 25.81
CA ASP A 137 -23.83 -7.48 24.57
C ASP A 137 -23.80 -8.50 23.42
N ALA A 138 -24.54 -8.22 22.35
CA ALA A 138 -24.56 -9.04 21.13
C ALA A 138 -23.14 -9.18 20.53
N PRO A 139 -22.81 -10.31 19.88
CA PRO A 139 -21.52 -10.52 19.21
C PRO A 139 -21.10 -9.31 18.37
N ASN A 140 -19.93 -8.73 18.67
CA ASN A 140 -19.40 -7.60 17.93
C ASN A 140 -17.93 -7.87 17.54
N PRO A 141 -17.69 -8.49 16.37
CA PRO A 141 -16.34 -8.87 15.95
C PRO A 141 -15.40 -7.66 15.83
N LYS A 142 -15.94 -6.47 15.56
CA LYS A 142 -15.18 -5.22 15.57
C LYS A 142 -14.69 -4.87 16.97
N LYS A 143 -15.59 -4.88 17.97
CA LYS A 143 -15.23 -4.58 19.37
C LYS A 143 -14.24 -5.60 19.92
N LEU A 144 -14.36 -6.87 19.54
CA LEU A 144 -13.38 -7.89 19.88
C LEU A 144 -12.00 -7.61 19.24
N ALA A 145 -11.97 -7.23 17.96
CA ALA A 145 -10.73 -6.83 17.28
C ALA A 145 -10.06 -5.63 17.97
N GLU A 146 -10.84 -4.62 18.37
CA GLU A 146 -10.37 -3.44 19.13
C GLU A 146 -9.73 -3.85 20.47
N ASN A 147 -10.39 -4.75 21.21
CA ASN A 147 -9.91 -5.19 22.52
C ASN A 147 -8.72 -6.15 22.45
N LEU A 148 -8.51 -6.86 21.33
CA LEU A 148 -7.40 -7.81 21.17
C LEU A 148 -6.13 -7.15 20.63
N ALA A 149 -6.24 -6.40 19.53
CA ALA A 149 -5.10 -6.02 18.70
C ALA A 149 -4.03 -5.23 19.46
N ARG A 150 -4.44 -4.14 20.10
CA ARG A 150 -3.51 -3.24 20.79
C ARG A 150 -2.95 -3.87 22.07
N PRO A 151 -3.75 -4.46 22.99
CA PRO A 151 -3.23 -5.09 24.20
C PRO A 151 -2.23 -6.23 23.96
N LEU A 152 -2.41 -7.03 22.90
CA LEU A 152 -1.44 -8.09 22.56
C LEU A 152 -0.05 -7.54 22.18
N LEU A 153 0.02 -6.36 21.56
CA LEU A 153 1.28 -5.71 21.23
C LEU A 153 1.92 -5.01 22.44
N ILE A 154 1.16 -4.18 23.15
CA ILE A 154 1.71 -3.22 24.13
C ILE A 154 1.42 -3.55 25.60
N GLY A 155 0.60 -4.57 25.86
CA GLY A 155 0.18 -4.97 27.20
C GLY A 155 -1.04 -4.18 27.69
N ASN A 156 -1.67 -4.66 28.76
CA ASN A 156 -2.74 -3.94 29.46
C ASN A 156 -2.37 -3.76 30.93
N SER A 157 -2.26 -2.51 31.38
CA SER A 157 -1.95 -2.22 32.78
C SER A 157 -3.15 -2.36 33.73
N THR A 158 -4.38 -2.47 33.19
CA THR A 158 -5.60 -2.59 33.99
C THR A 158 -6.06 -4.04 34.18
N SER A 159 -5.47 -5.00 33.44
CA SER A 159 -5.74 -6.43 33.64
C SER A 159 -5.12 -6.90 34.97
N THR A 160 -5.74 -7.91 35.59
CA THR A 160 -5.22 -8.54 36.81
C THR A 160 -5.08 -10.04 36.57
N PRO A 161 -3.86 -10.59 36.50
CA PRO A 161 -2.56 -9.90 36.65
C PRO A 161 -2.23 -8.99 35.45
N ALA A 162 -1.41 -7.97 35.70
CA ALA A 162 -1.00 -7.03 34.67
C ALA A 162 -0.21 -7.74 33.56
N THR A 163 -0.66 -7.55 32.32
CA THR A 163 -0.07 -8.17 31.12
C THR A 163 1.05 -7.30 30.56
N SER A 164 2.11 -7.94 30.09
CA SER A 164 3.34 -7.26 29.66
C SER A 164 3.30 -6.86 28.18
N GLY A 165 2.58 -7.63 27.35
CA GLY A 165 2.54 -7.43 25.90
C GLY A 165 3.82 -7.85 25.18
N ALA A 166 3.70 -8.13 23.88
CA ALA A 166 4.77 -8.67 23.05
C ALA A 166 6.03 -7.79 23.00
N PHE A 167 5.87 -6.48 22.85
CA PHE A 167 7.03 -5.59 22.69
C PHE A 167 7.84 -5.43 23.97
N LYS A 168 7.17 -5.31 25.13
CA LYS A 168 7.86 -5.22 26.42
C LYS A 168 8.58 -6.53 26.74
N TRP A 169 7.95 -7.67 26.41
CA TRP A 169 8.60 -8.97 26.50
C TRP A 169 9.85 -9.03 25.62
N ALA A 170 9.78 -8.55 24.37
CA ALA A 170 10.90 -8.54 23.44
C ALA A 170 12.08 -7.71 23.96
N ILE A 171 11.82 -6.51 24.51
CA ILE A 171 12.85 -5.67 25.14
C ILE A 171 13.49 -6.40 26.33
N THR A 172 12.66 -6.97 27.21
CA THR A 172 13.13 -7.64 28.45
C THR A 172 14.01 -8.86 28.13
N ASN A 173 13.71 -9.57 27.04
CA ASN A 173 14.44 -10.76 26.61
C ASN A 173 15.47 -10.50 25.50
N ASN A 174 15.79 -9.22 25.23
CA ASN A 174 16.75 -8.79 24.20
C ASN A 174 16.49 -9.39 22.80
N GLN A 175 15.21 -9.53 22.45
CA GLN A 175 14.76 -10.00 21.14
C GLN A 175 14.65 -8.84 20.14
N HIS A 176 14.66 -9.14 18.85
CA HIS A 176 14.48 -8.16 17.77
C HIS A 176 13.03 -7.64 17.76
N VAL A 177 12.80 -6.47 18.37
CA VAL A 177 11.46 -5.93 18.67
C VAL A 177 10.58 -5.81 17.40
N PRO A 178 11.09 -5.29 16.25
CA PRO A 178 10.27 -5.24 15.04
C PRO A 178 9.84 -6.63 14.55
N SER A 179 10.70 -7.64 14.61
CA SER A 179 10.34 -9.01 14.19
C SER A 179 9.26 -9.61 15.07
N VAL A 180 9.36 -9.43 16.39
CA VAL A 180 8.31 -9.89 17.31
C VAL A 180 6.97 -9.21 16.98
N GLY A 181 6.98 -7.90 16.71
CA GLY A 181 5.78 -7.17 16.28
C GLY A 181 5.16 -7.72 15.01
N LYS A 182 5.99 -8.05 14.01
CA LYS A 182 5.54 -8.67 12.76
C LYS A 182 4.86 -10.01 13.01
N GLU A 183 5.50 -10.92 13.72
CA GLU A 183 4.96 -12.28 13.93
C GLU A 183 3.66 -12.26 14.75
N VAL A 184 3.58 -11.40 15.76
CA VAL A 184 2.36 -11.21 16.57
C VAL A 184 1.23 -10.60 15.74
N ALA A 185 1.50 -9.52 15.00
CA ALA A 185 0.51 -8.91 14.12
C ALA A 185 0.00 -9.89 13.04
N MET A 186 0.90 -10.72 12.52
CA MET A 186 0.56 -11.78 11.57
C MET A 186 -0.34 -12.85 12.19
N ALA A 187 0.01 -13.37 13.37
CA ALA A 187 -0.79 -14.38 14.07
C ALA A 187 -2.21 -13.89 14.39
N ILE A 188 -2.34 -12.63 14.83
CA ILE A 188 -3.64 -11.99 15.08
C ILE A 188 -4.47 -11.93 13.79
N GLY A 189 -3.88 -11.41 12.71
CA GLY A 189 -4.55 -11.31 11.41
C GLY A 189 -5.00 -12.67 10.88
N LYS A 190 -4.14 -13.69 10.98
CA LYS A 190 -4.46 -15.07 10.57
C LYS A 190 -5.66 -15.61 11.33
N GLY A 191 -5.56 -15.60 12.66
CA GLY A 191 -6.56 -16.21 13.54
C GLY A 191 -7.92 -15.56 13.37
N ALA A 192 -7.98 -14.22 13.39
CA ALA A 192 -9.22 -13.46 13.29
C ALA A 192 -9.97 -13.73 11.97
N ILE A 193 -9.25 -13.73 10.85
CA ILE A 193 -9.86 -13.94 9.53
C ILE A 193 -10.22 -15.41 9.30
N SER A 194 -9.42 -16.36 9.80
CA SER A 194 -9.72 -17.80 9.68
C SER A 194 -11.03 -18.22 10.36
N ALA A 195 -11.49 -17.49 11.38
CA ALA A 195 -12.77 -17.75 12.04
C ALA A 195 -13.99 -17.25 11.25
N THR A 196 -13.80 -16.42 10.22
CA THR A 196 -14.89 -15.68 9.58
C THR A 196 -15.47 -16.42 8.37
N ILE A 197 -16.82 -16.46 8.27
CA ILE A 197 -17.55 -17.18 7.21
C ILE A 197 -18.05 -16.25 6.08
N ASN A 198 -18.14 -14.92 6.31
CA ASN A 198 -18.73 -13.96 5.36
C ASN A 198 -17.79 -12.78 5.00
N ASN A 199 -17.94 -12.21 3.79
CA ASN A 199 -17.07 -11.15 3.26
C ASN A 199 -17.18 -9.80 3.99
N SER A 200 -18.38 -9.37 4.40
CA SER A 200 -18.56 -8.04 5.04
C SER A 200 -17.85 -7.97 6.39
N THR A 201 -17.92 -9.06 7.15
CA THR A 201 -17.25 -9.19 8.45
C THR A 201 -15.73 -9.28 8.28
N VAL A 202 -15.22 -9.91 7.21
CA VAL A 202 -13.77 -9.91 6.88
C VAL A 202 -13.25 -8.49 6.70
N THR A 203 -13.95 -7.65 5.94
CA THR A 203 -13.54 -6.26 5.71
C THR A 203 -13.54 -5.45 7.01
N GLU A 204 -14.62 -5.50 7.79
CA GLU A 204 -14.75 -4.76 9.06
C GLU A 204 -13.68 -5.15 10.09
N ILE A 205 -13.42 -6.45 10.24
CA ILE A 205 -12.35 -6.96 11.12
C ILE A 205 -11.00 -6.47 10.61
N SER A 206 -10.74 -6.59 9.31
CA SER A 206 -9.45 -6.19 8.71
C SER A 206 -9.16 -4.70 8.85
N GLU A 207 -10.17 -3.85 8.66
CA GLU A 207 -10.07 -2.41 8.89
C GLU A 207 -9.64 -2.10 10.31
N THR A 208 -10.33 -2.73 11.26
CA THR A 208 -10.15 -2.50 12.69
C THR A 208 -8.79 -3.00 13.16
N LEU A 209 -8.43 -4.24 12.82
CA LEU A 209 -7.11 -4.80 13.15
C LEU A 209 -5.98 -3.95 12.57
N THR A 210 -6.10 -3.54 11.32
CA THR A 210 -5.07 -2.71 10.67
C THR A 210 -4.90 -1.37 11.39
N SER A 211 -6.00 -0.72 11.75
CA SER A 211 -6.00 0.55 12.48
C SER A 211 -5.37 0.42 13.86
N GLU A 212 -5.79 -0.58 14.64
CA GLU A 212 -5.38 -0.77 16.02
C GLU A 212 -3.93 -1.26 16.14
N LEU A 213 -3.48 -2.16 15.25
CA LEU A 213 -2.09 -2.62 15.25
C LEU A 213 -1.13 -1.49 14.84
N THR A 214 -1.51 -0.69 13.84
CA THR A 214 -0.69 0.47 13.41
C THR A 214 -0.62 1.53 14.51
N SER A 215 -1.76 1.88 15.11
CA SER A 215 -1.82 2.83 16.22
C SER A 215 -1.05 2.31 17.45
N GLY A 216 -1.21 1.03 17.79
CA GLY A 216 -0.50 0.39 18.89
C GLY A 216 1.01 0.40 18.72
N ALA A 217 1.53 0.19 17.50
CA ALA A 217 2.96 0.31 17.21
C ALA A 217 3.48 1.74 17.44
N LEU A 218 2.73 2.75 17.00
CA LEU A 218 3.08 4.16 17.20
C LEU A 218 2.97 4.59 18.66
N ASP A 219 1.94 4.13 19.38
CA ASP A 219 1.79 4.36 20.81
C ASP A 219 2.95 3.76 21.59
N PHE A 220 3.38 2.54 21.23
CA PHE A 220 4.54 1.93 21.84
C PHE A 220 5.80 2.74 21.55
N LEU A 221 6.00 3.17 20.30
CA LEU A 221 7.13 4.01 19.92
C LEU A 221 7.16 5.31 20.75
N GLU A 222 6.02 5.95 20.99
CA GLU A 222 5.92 7.15 21.80
C GLU A 222 6.17 6.89 23.30
N THR A 223 5.54 5.86 23.86
CA THR A 223 5.41 5.66 25.31
C THR A 223 6.42 4.69 25.93
N ALA A 224 7.19 3.95 25.11
CA ALA A 224 8.17 3.01 25.58
C ALA A 224 9.17 3.66 26.55
N THR A 225 9.51 2.94 27.63
CA THR A 225 10.40 3.44 28.68
C THR A 225 11.87 3.09 28.45
N ALA A 226 12.16 2.14 27.56
CA ALA A 226 13.51 1.70 27.20
C ALA A 226 13.63 1.45 25.68
N ASP A 227 14.85 1.59 25.17
CA ASP A 227 15.19 1.12 23.83
C ASP A 227 15.31 -0.40 23.81
N GLY A 228 15.26 -1.00 22.62
CA GLY A 228 15.38 -2.44 22.41
C GLY A 228 16.34 -2.76 21.27
N SER A 229 16.57 -4.05 21.04
CA SER A 229 17.32 -4.48 19.85
C SER A 229 16.61 -3.96 18.59
N THR A 230 17.31 -3.10 17.83
CA THR A 230 16.85 -2.40 16.62
C THR A 230 15.56 -1.58 16.80
N PHE A 231 15.25 -1.16 18.03
CA PHE A 231 14.12 -0.31 18.36
C PHE A 231 14.56 0.90 19.21
N PHE A 232 14.15 2.09 18.79
CA PHE A 232 14.55 3.36 19.39
C PHE A 232 13.32 4.19 19.74
N LYS A 233 13.08 4.40 21.04
CA LYS A 233 11.85 5.01 21.57
C LYS A 233 11.75 6.52 21.30
N GLY A 234 10.56 7.04 21.56
CA GLY A 234 10.23 8.46 21.58
C GLY A 234 9.83 9.00 20.20
N ILE A 235 8.83 9.86 20.19
CA ILE A 235 8.50 10.69 19.03
C ILE A 235 8.61 12.15 19.48
N THR A 236 9.47 12.91 18.82
CA THR A 236 9.68 14.33 19.12
C THR A 236 9.79 15.14 17.82
N PRO A 237 9.35 16.41 17.81
CA PRO A 237 9.48 17.29 16.65
C PRO A 237 10.92 17.35 16.12
N VAL A 238 11.06 17.36 14.80
CA VAL A 238 12.35 17.44 14.10
C VAL A 238 12.39 18.71 13.24
N THR A 239 13.46 19.47 13.36
CA THR A 239 13.71 20.63 12.50
C THR A 239 14.61 20.23 11.35
N LYS A 240 14.19 20.51 10.11
CA LYS A 240 14.96 20.20 8.89
C LYS A 240 16.38 20.76 9.01
N GLY A 241 17.38 19.92 8.76
CA GLY A 241 18.79 20.32 8.77
C GLY A 241 19.49 20.24 10.13
N ILE A 242 18.75 20.00 11.22
CA ILE A 242 19.28 19.96 12.60
C ILE A 242 19.23 18.53 13.13
N ASP A 243 20.35 18.04 13.67
CA ASP A 243 20.42 16.69 14.23
C ASP A 243 19.47 16.51 15.43
N ASN A 244 18.78 15.37 15.46
CA ASN A 244 17.93 14.96 16.58
C ASN A 244 18.27 13.49 16.96
N PRO A 245 19.07 13.28 18.02
CA PRO A 245 19.49 11.94 18.46
C PRO A 245 18.32 11.03 18.87
N THR A 246 17.29 11.57 19.53
CA THR A 246 16.10 10.81 19.93
C THR A 246 15.37 10.23 18.72
N MET A 247 15.34 10.99 17.63
CA MET A 247 14.70 10.60 16.39
C MET A 247 15.62 9.86 15.44
N LEU A 248 16.88 9.60 15.83
CA LEU A 248 17.94 9.11 14.92
C LEU A 248 17.96 9.88 13.60
N TYR A 249 17.75 11.20 13.68
CA TYR A 249 17.78 12.09 12.53
C TYR A 249 19.13 12.77 12.50
N ASP A 250 20.05 12.22 11.71
CA ASP A 250 21.45 12.64 11.69
C ASP A 250 22.13 12.42 10.33
N GLY A 251 23.46 12.51 10.31
CA GLY A 251 24.29 12.26 9.14
C GLY A 251 24.47 13.46 8.20
N THR A 252 25.17 13.22 7.09
CA THR A 252 25.50 14.25 6.08
C THR A 252 24.26 14.79 5.39
N TYR A 253 23.26 13.93 5.17
CA TYR A 253 22.04 14.26 4.44
C TYR A 253 20.83 14.53 5.33
N LYS A 254 21.01 14.54 6.67
CA LYS A 254 19.97 14.84 7.65
C LYS A 254 18.71 14.02 7.38
N LYS A 255 18.82 12.70 7.60
CA LYS A 255 17.77 11.71 7.34
C LYS A 255 17.51 10.87 8.58
N PHE A 256 16.30 10.32 8.68
CA PHE A 256 15.99 9.33 9.70
C PHE A 256 16.77 8.05 9.42
N HIS A 257 17.34 7.47 10.47
CA HIS A 257 17.87 6.11 10.40
C HIS A 257 16.71 5.12 10.14
N PRO A 258 16.87 4.14 9.24
CA PRO A 258 15.78 3.20 8.89
C PRO A 258 15.16 2.50 10.10
N ASP A 259 15.97 2.19 11.12
CA ASP A 259 15.51 1.51 12.34
C ASP A 259 14.48 2.33 13.13
N LYS A 260 14.39 3.66 12.92
CA LYS A 260 13.43 4.50 13.65
C LYS A 260 11.98 4.18 13.28
N ALA A 261 11.71 3.89 12.00
CA ALA A 261 10.36 3.59 11.50
C ALA A 261 10.13 2.08 11.29
N ARG A 262 11.17 1.25 11.46
CA ARG A 262 11.11 -0.19 11.17
C ARG A 262 10.08 -0.97 11.97
N ILE A 263 9.79 -0.57 13.21
CA ILE A 263 8.71 -1.19 14.01
C ILE A 263 7.34 -1.04 13.32
N ILE A 264 7.07 0.11 12.69
CA ILE A 264 5.82 0.38 11.99
C ILE A 264 5.76 -0.47 10.72
N GLU A 265 6.83 -0.46 9.92
CA GLU A 265 6.97 -1.27 8.70
C GLU A 265 6.69 -2.76 8.97
N TYR A 266 7.27 -3.31 10.02
CA TYR A 266 7.16 -4.73 10.35
C TYR A 266 5.77 -5.11 10.87
N VAL A 267 5.15 -4.26 11.69
CA VAL A 267 3.80 -4.50 12.20
C VAL A 267 2.77 -4.44 11.06
N THR A 268 2.86 -3.44 10.18
CA THR A 268 1.93 -3.33 9.04
C THR A 268 2.18 -4.42 8.01
N ASN A 269 3.42 -4.87 7.83
CA ASN A 269 3.74 -6.06 7.03
C ASN A 269 3.09 -7.31 7.62
N GLY A 270 3.27 -7.55 8.92
CA GLY A 270 2.74 -8.73 9.62
C GLY A 270 1.21 -8.77 9.56
N SER A 271 0.54 -7.68 9.94
CA SER A 271 -0.92 -7.59 9.93
C SER A 271 -1.50 -7.82 8.53
N THR A 272 -0.95 -7.14 7.52
CA THR A 272 -1.38 -7.29 6.12
C THR A 272 -1.16 -8.71 5.61
N TYR A 273 0.00 -9.30 5.94
CA TYR A 273 0.31 -10.67 5.55
C TYR A 273 -0.70 -11.66 6.13
N GLY A 274 -0.93 -11.60 7.45
CA GLY A 274 -1.82 -12.52 8.15
C GLY A 274 -3.28 -12.40 7.69
N ILE A 275 -3.76 -11.16 7.50
CA ILE A 275 -5.11 -10.89 7.01
C ILE A 275 -5.30 -11.45 5.58
N LEU A 276 -4.39 -11.11 4.65
CA LEU A 276 -4.55 -11.48 3.26
C LEU A 276 -4.34 -12.98 3.02
N GLU A 277 -3.44 -13.63 3.74
CA GLU A 277 -3.22 -15.08 3.62
C GLU A 277 -4.49 -15.85 4.00
N SER A 278 -5.11 -15.50 5.13
CA SER A 278 -6.38 -16.12 5.53
C SER A 278 -7.53 -15.74 4.60
N ALA A 279 -7.58 -14.49 4.12
CA ALA A 279 -8.64 -14.02 3.23
C ALA A 279 -8.64 -14.73 1.86
N ILE A 280 -7.48 -15.11 1.32
CA ILE A 280 -7.38 -15.85 0.06
C ILE A 280 -8.09 -17.22 0.14
N ALA A 281 -8.07 -17.86 1.31
CA ALA A 281 -8.71 -19.15 1.51
C ALA A 281 -10.25 -19.05 1.59
N ILE A 282 -10.81 -17.85 1.78
CA ILE A 282 -12.25 -17.61 1.92
C ILE A 282 -12.90 -17.44 0.54
N PRO A 283 -13.85 -18.31 0.16
CA PRO A 283 -14.52 -18.20 -1.13
C PRO A 283 -15.22 -16.84 -1.31
N LYS A 284 -15.09 -16.25 -2.50
CA LYS A 284 -15.72 -14.98 -2.92
C LYS A 284 -15.20 -13.72 -2.22
N THR A 285 -14.18 -13.80 -1.36
CA THR A 285 -13.55 -12.58 -0.81
C THR A 285 -12.84 -11.81 -1.93
N ASP A 286 -13.14 -10.53 -2.07
CA ASP A 286 -12.41 -9.64 -2.98
C ASP A 286 -11.12 -9.17 -2.30
N VAL A 287 -10.08 -9.99 -2.44
CA VAL A 287 -8.74 -9.72 -1.90
C VAL A 287 -8.17 -8.40 -2.42
N SER A 288 -8.57 -7.98 -3.62
CA SER A 288 -8.10 -6.73 -4.20
C SER A 288 -8.75 -5.52 -3.55
N ALA A 289 -10.07 -5.52 -3.37
CA ALA A 289 -10.77 -4.48 -2.62
C ALA A 289 -10.33 -4.44 -1.14
N LEU A 290 -10.06 -5.60 -0.55
CA LEU A 290 -9.54 -5.70 0.82
C LEU A 290 -8.15 -5.07 0.94
N SER A 291 -7.26 -5.30 -0.03
CA SER A 291 -5.91 -4.70 -0.04
C SER A 291 -5.95 -3.17 -0.05
N LYS A 292 -6.86 -2.56 -0.83
CA LYS A 292 -7.10 -1.11 -0.83
C LYS A 292 -7.54 -0.61 0.53
N THR A 293 -8.44 -1.34 1.18
CA THR A 293 -8.99 -0.99 2.48
C THR A 293 -7.94 -1.03 3.59
N ILE A 294 -7.11 -2.08 3.62
CA ILE A 294 -5.98 -2.22 4.55
C ILE A 294 -5.01 -1.04 4.38
N GLY A 295 -4.59 -0.74 3.14
CA GLY A 295 -3.69 0.38 2.86
C GLY A 295 -4.22 1.73 3.34
N LYS A 296 -5.52 1.97 3.12
CA LYS A 296 -6.22 3.18 3.57
C LYS A 296 -6.26 3.28 5.09
N LYS A 297 -6.66 2.22 5.79
CA LYS A 297 -6.78 2.25 7.26
C LYS A 297 -5.45 2.35 7.99
N ALA A 298 -4.39 1.72 7.48
CA ALA A 298 -3.06 1.84 8.08
C ALA A 298 -2.58 3.31 8.11
N THR A 299 -2.74 4.02 6.98
CA THR A 299 -2.30 5.41 6.87
C THR A 299 -3.20 6.38 7.64
N GLU A 300 -4.53 6.19 7.59
CA GLU A 300 -5.48 6.97 8.39
C GLU A 300 -5.19 6.89 9.89
N ALA A 301 -4.91 5.69 10.40
CA ALA A 301 -4.58 5.45 11.80
C ALA A 301 -3.31 6.20 12.21
N ALA A 302 -2.26 6.10 11.39
CA ALA A 302 -1.01 6.81 11.63
C ALA A 302 -1.19 8.33 11.66
N ILE A 303 -1.85 8.92 10.66
CA ILE A 303 -2.06 10.37 10.60
C ILE A 303 -2.92 10.87 11.78
N THR A 304 -3.94 10.10 12.17
CA THR A 304 -4.74 10.39 13.37
C THR A 304 -3.87 10.43 14.61
N LYS A 305 -2.94 9.47 14.75
CA LYS A 305 -1.99 9.46 15.86
C LYS A 305 -1.07 10.67 15.83
N PHE A 306 -0.50 11.03 14.68
CA PHE A 306 0.36 12.21 14.56
C PHE A 306 -0.35 13.52 14.89
N ASN A 307 -1.64 13.65 14.56
CA ASN A 307 -2.44 14.80 14.94
C ASN A 307 -2.65 14.92 16.47
N SER A 308 -2.55 13.81 17.21
CA SER A 308 -2.61 13.83 18.68
C SER A 308 -1.27 14.21 19.35
N LEU A 309 -0.17 14.20 18.60
CA LEU A 309 1.16 14.52 19.11
C LEU A 309 1.37 16.02 19.23
N THR A 310 2.17 16.43 20.20
CA THR A 310 2.54 17.84 20.37
C THR A 310 3.64 18.27 19.40
N GLY A 311 3.49 19.44 18.77
CA GLY A 311 4.49 20.05 17.91
C GLY A 311 4.46 19.59 16.45
N ASP A 312 5.36 20.14 15.64
CA ASP A 312 5.48 19.77 14.22
C ASP A 312 6.23 18.46 14.05
N ASN A 313 5.49 17.40 13.73
CA ASN A 313 6.00 16.06 13.50
C ASN A 313 5.91 15.66 12.00
N SER A 314 5.73 16.63 11.09
CA SER A 314 5.51 16.40 9.65
C SER A 314 6.61 15.55 9.00
N LEU A 315 7.88 15.81 9.31
CA LEU A 315 9.00 15.05 8.76
C LEU A 315 8.95 13.55 9.12
N PHE A 316 8.62 13.23 10.37
CA PHE A 316 8.52 11.83 10.80
C PHE A 316 7.20 11.19 10.35
N LEU A 317 6.15 11.98 10.14
CA LEU A 317 4.93 11.52 9.51
C LEU A 317 5.21 11.02 8.07
N TYR A 318 5.98 11.76 7.26
CA TYR A 318 6.36 11.30 5.92
C TYR A 318 7.13 9.98 5.97
N GLU A 319 8.08 9.84 6.90
CA GLU A 319 8.83 8.59 7.07
C GLU A 319 7.93 7.44 7.55
N THR A 320 6.94 7.73 8.38
CA THR A 320 5.94 6.74 8.81
C THR A 320 5.06 6.29 7.66
N VAL A 321 4.52 7.20 6.84
CA VAL A 321 3.72 6.87 5.65
C VAL A 321 4.53 6.02 4.69
N LYS A 322 5.82 6.33 4.51
CA LYS A 322 6.76 5.54 3.72
C LYS A 322 6.94 4.13 4.28
N ALA A 323 7.18 3.98 5.58
CA ALA A 323 7.35 2.70 6.24
C ALA A 323 6.08 1.82 6.17
N ILE A 324 4.90 2.44 6.33
CA ILE A 324 3.61 1.77 6.15
C ILE A 324 3.49 1.29 4.70
N GLY A 325 3.72 2.18 3.73
CA GLY A 325 3.58 1.84 2.32
C GLY A 325 4.51 0.72 1.89
N TYR A 326 5.73 0.69 2.42
CA TYR A 326 6.68 -0.40 2.21
C TYR A 326 6.16 -1.72 2.80
N GLY A 327 5.83 -1.72 4.09
CA GLY A 327 5.42 -2.91 4.83
C GLY A 327 4.19 -3.58 4.22
N THR A 328 3.10 -2.83 4.03
CA THR A 328 1.82 -3.36 3.54
C THR A 328 1.92 -3.84 2.08
N SER A 329 2.54 -3.05 1.21
CA SER A 329 2.67 -3.38 -0.22
C SER A 329 3.55 -4.60 -0.45
N MET A 330 4.65 -4.71 0.30
CA MET A 330 5.51 -5.90 0.24
C MET A 330 4.72 -7.16 0.61
N SER A 331 4.04 -7.16 1.76
CA SER A 331 3.26 -8.32 2.21
C SER A 331 2.13 -8.67 1.24
N ALA A 332 1.39 -7.67 0.74
CA ALA A 332 0.25 -7.92 -0.14
C ALA A 332 0.67 -8.59 -1.45
N VAL A 333 1.75 -8.10 -2.07
CA VAL A 333 2.29 -8.70 -3.29
C VAL A 333 2.89 -10.08 -3.02
N LEU A 334 3.63 -10.27 -1.92
CA LEU A 334 4.21 -11.57 -1.56
C LEU A 334 3.15 -12.65 -1.34
N VAL A 335 2.11 -12.34 -0.55
CA VAL A 335 1.04 -13.29 -0.23
C VAL A 335 0.29 -13.69 -1.50
N VAL A 336 -0.16 -12.72 -2.28
CA VAL A 336 -0.95 -12.98 -3.50
C VAL A 336 -0.11 -13.62 -4.60
N GLY A 337 1.14 -13.18 -4.75
CA GLY A 337 2.06 -13.74 -5.74
C GLY A 337 2.50 -15.17 -5.42
N SER A 338 2.67 -15.52 -4.13
CA SER A 338 3.10 -16.86 -3.73
C SER A 338 1.93 -17.86 -3.61
N LEU A 339 0.80 -17.45 -3.05
CA LEU A 339 -0.34 -18.33 -2.78
C LEU A 339 -1.39 -18.29 -3.91
N GLY A 340 -1.56 -17.14 -4.56
CA GLY A 340 -2.55 -16.96 -5.62
C GLY A 340 -2.08 -17.42 -7.00
N ASN A 341 -0.75 -17.46 -7.24
CA ASN A 341 -0.12 -17.82 -8.52
C ASN A 341 -0.79 -17.18 -9.76
N ASN A 342 -1.27 -15.94 -9.60
CA ASN A 342 -2.02 -15.20 -10.61
C ASN A 342 -1.41 -13.81 -10.76
N THR A 343 -0.67 -13.61 -11.85
CA THR A 343 0.04 -12.36 -12.15
C THR A 343 -0.91 -11.18 -12.31
N THR A 344 -2.10 -11.39 -12.90
CA THR A 344 -3.14 -10.35 -13.02
C THR A 344 -3.61 -9.90 -11.64
N LEU A 345 -3.99 -10.84 -10.77
CA LEU A 345 -4.43 -10.50 -9.41
C LEU A 345 -3.32 -9.80 -8.61
N THR A 346 -2.07 -10.23 -8.78
CA THR A 346 -0.91 -9.62 -8.12
C THR A 346 -0.76 -8.15 -8.53
N ASN A 347 -0.88 -7.84 -9.82
CA ASN A 347 -0.83 -6.48 -10.33
C ASN A 347 -2.02 -5.64 -9.83
N THR A 348 -3.24 -6.19 -9.83
CA THR A 348 -4.43 -5.48 -9.32
C THR A 348 -4.33 -5.21 -7.82
N VAL A 349 -3.78 -6.14 -7.03
CA VAL A 349 -3.53 -5.94 -5.59
C VAL A 349 -2.45 -4.88 -5.36
N ALA A 350 -1.38 -4.86 -6.16
CA ALA A 350 -0.38 -3.80 -6.09
C ALA A 350 -0.98 -2.41 -6.39
N GLU A 351 -1.81 -2.31 -7.42
CA GLU A 351 -2.53 -1.08 -7.76
C GLU A 351 -3.50 -0.66 -6.64
N ASN A 352 -4.32 -1.58 -6.13
CA ASN A 352 -5.32 -1.26 -5.12
C ASN A 352 -4.71 -0.93 -3.76
N MET A 353 -3.66 -1.64 -3.33
CA MET A 353 -2.93 -1.32 -2.11
C MET A 353 -2.30 0.07 -2.19
N SER A 354 -1.58 0.36 -3.27
CA SER A 354 -0.93 1.67 -3.48
C SER A 354 -1.95 2.80 -3.59
N TYR A 355 -3.09 2.57 -4.26
CA TYR A 355 -4.23 3.48 -4.24
C TYR A 355 -4.68 3.77 -2.81
N GLY A 356 -4.95 2.73 -2.01
CA GLY A 356 -5.47 2.86 -0.66
C GLY A 356 -4.55 3.68 0.25
N ILE A 357 -3.24 3.43 0.17
CA ILE A 357 -2.23 4.14 0.96
C ILE A 357 -2.18 5.62 0.58
N ALA A 358 -2.11 5.91 -0.71
CA ALA A 358 -2.04 7.29 -1.19
C ALA A 358 -3.34 8.06 -0.90
N SER A 359 -4.51 7.44 -1.16
CA SER A 359 -5.82 8.03 -0.92
C SER A 359 -6.06 8.28 0.57
N GLY A 360 -5.84 7.28 1.43
CA GLY A 360 -6.02 7.41 2.88
C GLY A 360 -5.10 8.45 3.51
N SER A 361 -3.87 8.55 2.99
CA SER A 361 -2.92 9.54 3.47
C SER A 361 -3.36 10.97 3.15
N VAL A 362 -3.73 11.23 1.88
CA VAL A 362 -4.16 12.56 1.42
C VAL A 362 -5.49 12.96 2.08
N GLU A 363 -6.48 12.06 2.08
CA GLU A 363 -7.79 12.31 2.69
C GLU A 363 -7.65 12.69 4.17
N LYS A 364 -6.83 11.96 4.93
CA LYS A 364 -6.72 12.19 6.37
C LYS A 364 -5.97 13.48 6.71
N VAL A 365 -4.94 13.83 5.94
CA VAL A 365 -4.21 15.09 6.10
C VAL A 365 -5.12 16.29 5.80
N LEU A 366 -5.89 16.23 4.71
CA LEU A 366 -6.80 17.30 4.31
C LEU A 366 -7.97 17.45 5.30
N SER A 367 -8.57 16.34 5.72
CA SER A 367 -9.71 16.38 6.66
C SER A 367 -9.36 16.90 8.05
N LEU A 368 -8.12 16.67 8.52
CA LEU A 368 -7.64 17.18 9.80
C LEU A 368 -7.04 18.59 9.70
N GLY A 369 -6.81 19.13 8.51
CA GLY A 369 -6.27 20.48 8.30
C GLY A 369 -4.87 20.66 8.87
N LEU A 370 -3.98 19.67 8.67
CA LEU A 370 -2.63 19.70 9.24
C LEU A 370 -1.74 20.76 8.56
N ALA A 371 -1.71 21.97 9.11
CA ALA A 371 -1.05 23.13 8.50
C ALA A 371 0.48 23.00 8.28
N ALA A 372 1.17 22.16 9.05
CA ALA A 372 2.62 21.92 8.88
C ALA A 372 2.93 20.79 7.88
N THR A 373 1.90 20.10 7.39
CA THR A 373 2.03 18.93 6.51
C THR A 373 1.77 19.32 5.07
N ASP A 374 2.76 19.11 4.22
CA ASP A 374 2.69 19.29 2.78
C ASP A 374 2.12 18.02 2.13
N ILE A 375 0.95 18.13 1.50
CA ILE A 375 0.27 17.00 0.86
C ILE A 375 1.12 16.37 -0.25
N ALA A 376 1.97 17.15 -0.93
CA ALA A 376 2.81 16.62 -1.99
C ALA A 376 3.87 15.67 -1.44
N LYS A 377 4.45 15.99 -0.27
CA LYS A 377 5.40 15.12 0.43
C LYS A 377 4.75 13.88 1.01
N VAL A 378 3.48 13.98 1.41
CA VAL A 378 2.70 12.82 1.82
C VAL A 378 2.47 11.88 0.63
N GLY A 379 2.05 12.42 -0.52
CA GLY A 379 1.88 11.66 -1.76
C GLY A 379 3.18 11.03 -2.25
N GLU A 380 4.29 11.79 -2.22
CA GLU A 380 5.62 11.29 -2.53
C GLU A 380 6.03 10.15 -1.59
N ALA A 381 5.87 10.30 -0.28
CA ALA A 381 6.21 9.27 0.70
C ALA A 381 5.39 7.99 0.54
N ALA A 382 4.09 8.12 0.30
CA ALA A 382 3.19 7.00 0.03
C ALA A 382 3.61 6.27 -1.25
N ALA A 383 3.83 7.00 -2.34
CA ALA A 383 4.26 6.44 -3.61
C ALA A 383 5.65 5.78 -3.54
N TYR A 384 6.60 6.41 -2.86
CA TYR A 384 7.94 5.85 -2.67
C TYR A 384 7.91 4.56 -1.84
N GLY A 385 7.22 4.57 -0.70
CA GLY A 385 7.10 3.40 0.17
C GLY A 385 6.48 2.22 -0.56
N THR A 386 5.38 2.44 -1.26
CA THR A 386 4.68 1.41 -2.04
C THR A 386 5.54 0.85 -3.17
N ALA A 387 6.20 1.70 -3.97
CA ALA A 387 7.10 1.28 -5.04
C ALA A 387 8.29 0.45 -4.52
N MET A 388 8.87 0.82 -3.39
CA MET A 388 9.94 0.05 -2.76
C MET A 388 9.45 -1.32 -2.27
N GLY A 389 8.29 -1.36 -1.61
CA GLY A 389 7.70 -2.59 -1.09
C GLY A 389 7.31 -3.58 -2.19
N THR A 390 6.63 -3.11 -3.24
CA THR A 390 6.26 -3.95 -4.39
C THR A 390 7.49 -4.37 -5.21
N GLY A 391 8.47 -3.49 -5.37
CA GLY A 391 9.74 -3.78 -6.06
C GLY A 391 10.54 -4.88 -5.36
N LEU A 392 10.63 -4.86 -4.02
CA LEU A 392 11.27 -5.94 -3.27
C LEU A 392 10.47 -7.24 -3.38
N ALA A 393 9.15 -7.22 -3.21
CA ALA A 393 8.31 -8.41 -3.33
C ALA A 393 8.43 -9.06 -4.73
N GLY A 394 8.35 -8.26 -5.79
CA GLY A 394 8.53 -8.70 -7.17
C GLY A 394 9.93 -9.26 -7.45
N SER A 395 10.93 -8.91 -6.65
CA SER A 395 12.27 -9.50 -6.75
C SER A 395 12.38 -10.90 -6.15
N MET A 396 11.54 -11.20 -5.15
CA MET A 396 11.50 -12.47 -4.43
C MET A 396 10.60 -13.50 -5.12
N LEU A 397 9.61 -13.04 -5.90
CA LEU A 397 8.65 -13.88 -6.60
C LEU A 397 9.19 -14.38 -7.95
N LYS A 398 8.85 -15.61 -8.32
CA LYS A 398 9.17 -16.19 -9.63
C LYS A 398 8.03 -15.94 -10.61
N GLY A 399 8.35 -15.53 -11.83
CA GLY A 399 7.37 -15.39 -12.92
C GLY A 399 6.53 -14.11 -12.89
N VAL A 400 6.83 -13.18 -11.99
CA VAL A 400 6.17 -11.87 -11.95
C VAL A 400 6.97 -10.86 -12.76
N ASP A 401 6.29 -10.15 -13.66
CA ASP A 401 6.86 -9.05 -14.41
C ASP A 401 7.00 -7.82 -13.49
N ARG A 402 8.25 -7.47 -13.19
CA ARG A 402 8.60 -6.35 -12.30
C ARG A 402 8.21 -5.00 -12.91
N ALA A 403 8.28 -4.86 -14.23
CA ALA A 403 7.89 -3.63 -14.91
C ALA A 403 6.37 -3.44 -14.85
N ALA A 404 5.60 -4.52 -15.07
CA ALA A 404 4.15 -4.48 -14.89
C ALA A 404 3.74 -4.16 -13.44
N LEU A 405 4.41 -4.74 -12.44
CA LEU A 405 4.18 -4.39 -11.03
C LEU A 405 4.48 -2.91 -10.74
N ALA A 406 5.59 -2.39 -11.25
CA ALA A 406 5.96 -1.00 -11.07
C ALA A 406 4.92 -0.06 -11.71
N GLN A 407 4.43 -0.40 -12.91
CA GLN A 407 3.35 0.32 -13.57
C GLN A 407 2.07 0.33 -12.73
N SER A 408 1.59 -0.84 -12.29
CA SER A 408 0.36 -0.96 -11.50
C SER A 408 0.45 -0.22 -10.17
N THR A 409 1.60 -0.32 -9.48
CA THR A 409 1.83 0.40 -8.21
C THR A 409 1.83 1.92 -8.42
N ALA A 410 2.55 2.40 -9.44
CA ALA A 410 2.62 3.83 -9.73
C ALA A 410 1.26 4.41 -10.17
N GLN A 411 0.49 3.63 -10.93
CA GLN A 411 -0.88 3.98 -11.33
C GLN A 411 -1.81 4.11 -10.13
N GLY A 412 -1.79 3.12 -9.22
CA GLY A 412 -2.63 3.13 -8.03
C GLY A 412 -2.33 4.32 -7.12
N ALA A 413 -1.06 4.54 -6.77
CA ALA A 413 -0.64 5.66 -5.92
C ALA A 413 -1.04 7.02 -6.51
N ALA A 414 -0.74 7.25 -7.79
CA ALA A 414 -1.05 8.50 -8.47
C ALA A 414 -2.55 8.77 -8.53
N LYS A 415 -3.34 7.76 -8.93
CA LYS A 415 -4.80 7.89 -9.03
C LYS A 415 -5.44 8.12 -7.66
N GLY A 416 -5.02 7.38 -6.64
CA GLY A 416 -5.56 7.49 -5.28
C GLY A 416 -5.30 8.85 -4.66
N ALA A 417 -4.09 9.38 -4.78
CA ALA A 417 -3.74 10.71 -4.29
C ALA A 417 -4.54 11.82 -5.00
N MET A 418 -4.58 11.79 -6.33
CA MET A 418 -5.22 12.83 -7.13
C MET A 418 -6.73 12.89 -6.93
N ILE A 419 -7.41 11.74 -6.89
CA ILE A 419 -8.86 11.69 -6.65
C ILE A 419 -9.20 12.30 -5.29
N GLU A 420 -8.55 11.86 -4.21
CA GLU A 420 -8.89 12.37 -2.87
C GLU A 420 -8.55 13.85 -2.69
N ALA A 421 -7.44 14.32 -3.27
CA ALA A 421 -7.13 15.74 -3.25
C ALA A 421 -8.14 16.56 -4.05
N ALA A 422 -8.54 16.09 -5.24
CA ALA A 422 -9.50 16.78 -6.10
C ALA A 422 -10.89 16.85 -5.45
N ASN A 423 -11.33 15.77 -4.78
CA ASN A 423 -12.60 15.72 -4.05
C ASN A 423 -12.69 16.79 -2.95
N LYS A 424 -11.58 17.05 -2.25
CA LYS A 424 -11.53 17.94 -1.08
C LYS A 424 -11.11 19.38 -1.37
N LYS A 425 -10.57 19.66 -2.55
CA LYS A 425 -10.10 20.98 -2.95
C LYS A 425 -11.04 21.59 -3.98
N GLY A 426 -11.26 22.90 -3.91
CA GLY A 426 -11.96 23.66 -4.95
C GLY A 426 -11.10 23.86 -6.21
N ASN A 427 -11.65 24.61 -7.17
CA ASN A 427 -11.01 24.99 -8.43
C ASN A 427 -10.51 26.45 -8.35
N THR A 428 -9.44 26.66 -7.59
CA THR A 428 -8.75 27.96 -7.45
C THR A 428 -7.29 27.82 -7.84
N GLU A 429 -6.61 28.93 -8.15
CA GLU A 429 -5.18 28.92 -8.55
C GLU A 429 -4.31 28.23 -7.49
N THR A 430 -4.47 28.59 -6.21
CA THR A 430 -3.72 27.98 -5.10
C THR A 430 -4.00 26.48 -4.96
N GLU A 431 -5.26 26.05 -5.06
CA GLU A 431 -5.61 24.64 -4.93
C GLU A 431 -5.20 23.80 -6.14
N ASN A 432 -5.21 24.40 -7.33
CA ASN A 432 -4.66 23.80 -8.55
C ASN A 432 -3.15 23.62 -8.42
N ASP A 433 -2.42 24.63 -7.95
CA ASP A 433 -0.97 24.53 -7.72
C ASP A 433 -0.62 23.43 -6.71
N GLU A 434 -1.40 23.28 -5.63
CA GLU A 434 -1.23 22.20 -4.65
C GLU A 434 -1.46 20.82 -5.28
N LEU A 435 -2.47 20.68 -6.16
CA LEU A 435 -2.71 19.44 -6.92
C LEU A 435 -1.61 19.13 -7.92
N LEU A 436 -1.11 20.13 -8.64
CA LEU A 436 0.02 19.96 -9.55
C LEU A 436 1.28 19.54 -8.78
N THR A 437 1.52 20.14 -7.62
CA THR A 437 2.64 19.77 -6.74
C THR A 437 2.46 18.35 -6.19
N LEU A 438 1.24 17.95 -5.84
CA LEU A 438 0.92 16.57 -5.44
C LEU A 438 1.15 15.57 -6.58
N ALA A 439 0.71 15.89 -7.80
CA ALA A 439 0.91 15.06 -8.98
C ALA A 439 2.42 14.87 -9.26
N ARG A 440 3.19 15.96 -9.17
CA ARG A 440 4.65 15.94 -9.27
C ARG A 440 5.29 15.08 -8.17
N GLY A 441 4.93 15.30 -6.91
CA GLY A 441 5.49 14.57 -5.77
C GLY A 441 5.19 13.07 -5.81
N THR A 442 3.94 12.69 -6.10
CA THR A 442 3.52 11.28 -6.19
C THR A 442 4.21 10.56 -7.36
N SER A 443 4.38 11.26 -8.49
CA SER A 443 5.14 10.75 -9.63
C SER A 443 6.62 10.57 -9.32
N MET A 444 7.23 11.57 -8.69
CA MET A 444 8.61 11.52 -8.23
C MET A 444 8.83 10.35 -7.27
N GLY A 445 8.00 10.20 -6.24
CA GLY A 445 8.09 9.10 -5.27
C GLY A 445 7.97 7.72 -5.92
N SER A 446 7.00 7.54 -6.83
CA SER A 446 6.78 6.28 -7.55
C SER A 446 8.02 5.85 -8.35
N VAL A 447 8.60 6.81 -9.09
CA VAL A 447 9.76 6.55 -9.94
C VAL A 447 11.01 6.37 -9.08
N LEU A 448 11.26 7.23 -8.09
CA LEU A 448 12.37 7.10 -7.13
C LEU A 448 12.41 5.70 -6.50
N GLY A 449 11.31 5.24 -5.91
CA GLY A 449 11.26 3.93 -5.25
C GLY A 449 11.44 2.77 -6.24
N SER A 450 10.85 2.88 -7.43
CA SER A 450 10.99 1.85 -8.48
C SER A 450 12.42 1.77 -9.01
N VAL A 451 13.07 2.91 -9.25
CA VAL A 451 14.46 2.99 -9.72
C VAL A 451 15.40 2.47 -8.63
N ALA A 452 15.21 2.88 -7.38
CA ALA A 452 16.05 2.46 -6.27
C ALA A 452 16.04 0.93 -6.12
N MET A 453 14.86 0.30 -6.15
CA MET A 453 14.77 -1.16 -6.09
C MET A 453 15.27 -1.84 -7.35
N ALA A 454 15.06 -1.26 -8.53
CA ALA A 454 15.66 -1.79 -9.75
C ALA A 454 17.19 -1.77 -9.60
N ALA A 455 17.82 -0.61 -9.38
CA ALA A 455 19.27 -0.49 -9.21
C ALA A 455 19.82 -1.45 -8.13
N TYR A 456 19.18 -1.53 -6.97
CA TYR A 456 19.62 -2.40 -5.87
C TYR A 456 19.55 -3.89 -6.22
N ASN A 457 18.43 -4.34 -6.81
CA ASN A 457 18.24 -5.75 -7.18
C ASN A 457 19.06 -6.18 -8.41
N HIS A 458 19.62 -5.22 -9.15
CA HIS A 458 20.36 -5.47 -10.38
C HIS A 458 21.88 -5.55 -10.20
N LEU A 459 22.38 -5.53 -8.97
CA LEU A 459 23.80 -5.79 -8.69
C LEU A 459 24.30 -7.17 -9.18
N ASN A 460 23.42 -8.07 -9.67
CA ASN A 460 23.81 -9.37 -10.21
C ASN A 460 23.21 -9.81 -11.56
N ALA A 461 22.32 -9.06 -12.26
CA ALA A 461 21.89 -9.40 -13.65
C ALA A 461 21.11 -8.27 -14.38
N TYR A 462 21.49 -8.01 -15.65
CA TYR A 462 20.84 -7.28 -16.77
C TYR A 462 20.40 -5.80 -16.64
N GLU A 463 21.17 -4.88 -17.23
CA GLU A 463 20.83 -3.42 -17.41
C GLU A 463 19.48 -3.12 -18.10
N VAL A 464 18.90 -4.07 -18.85
CA VAL A 464 17.67 -3.88 -19.65
C VAL A 464 16.46 -3.68 -18.75
N ASP A 465 16.41 -4.38 -17.62
CA ASP A 465 15.28 -4.40 -16.70
C ASP A 465 15.12 -3.05 -15.94
N ILE A 466 16.21 -2.31 -15.67
CA ILE A 466 16.13 -1.00 -14.99
C ILE A 466 15.37 0.02 -15.86
N GLN A 467 15.73 0.09 -17.13
CA GLN A 467 15.15 1.07 -18.06
C GLN A 467 13.68 0.76 -18.36
N GLU A 468 13.33 -0.54 -18.43
CA GLU A 468 11.96 -0.99 -18.56
C GLU A 468 11.12 -0.65 -17.33
N VAL A 469 11.63 -0.91 -16.11
CA VAL A 469 10.96 -0.52 -14.85
C VAL A 469 10.76 0.99 -14.77
N ILE A 470 11.76 1.80 -15.14
CA ILE A 470 11.65 3.27 -15.18
C ILE A 470 10.52 3.70 -16.11
N SER A 471 10.51 3.17 -17.33
CA SER A 471 9.48 3.48 -18.33
C SER A 471 8.10 3.08 -17.82
N SER A 472 7.96 1.89 -17.26
CA SER A 472 6.67 1.35 -16.81
C SER A 472 6.14 2.07 -15.57
N ALA A 473 6.99 2.41 -14.59
CA ALA A 473 6.62 3.25 -13.46
C ALA A 473 6.16 4.65 -13.90
N ALA A 474 6.91 5.29 -14.81
CA ALA A 474 6.57 6.60 -15.37
C ALA A 474 5.25 6.56 -16.17
N GLN A 475 5.02 5.47 -16.92
CA GLN A 475 3.76 5.25 -17.62
C GLN A 475 2.58 5.08 -16.65
N GLY A 476 2.77 4.30 -15.59
CA GLY A 476 1.75 4.05 -14.57
C GLY A 476 1.31 5.33 -13.87
N THR A 477 2.26 6.12 -13.35
CA THR A 477 1.93 7.37 -12.64
C THR A 477 1.27 8.41 -13.54
N ALA A 478 1.72 8.55 -14.80
CA ALA A 478 1.09 9.44 -15.78
C ALA A 478 -0.33 8.98 -16.12
N TYR A 479 -0.53 7.69 -16.39
CA TYR A 479 -1.86 7.15 -16.65
C TYR A 479 -2.79 7.32 -15.43
N GLY A 480 -2.31 7.01 -14.22
CA GLY A 480 -3.08 7.13 -12.99
C GLY A 480 -3.51 8.56 -12.67
N SER A 481 -2.63 9.53 -12.89
CA SER A 481 -2.94 10.96 -12.69
C SER A 481 -3.93 11.49 -13.73
N MET A 482 -3.76 11.11 -15.00
CA MET A 482 -4.64 11.56 -16.10
C MET A 482 -6.02 10.89 -16.06
N THR A 483 -6.15 9.73 -15.43
CA THR A 483 -7.43 9.01 -15.25
C THR A 483 -8.04 9.22 -13.86
N ALA A 484 -7.47 10.11 -13.06
CA ALA A 484 -8.09 10.55 -11.82
C ALA A 484 -9.38 11.30 -12.18
N ASP A 485 -10.48 10.92 -11.53
CA ASP A 485 -11.71 11.70 -11.62
C ASP A 485 -11.49 13.00 -10.83
N LEU A 486 -11.54 14.14 -11.53
CA LEU A 486 -11.30 15.46 -10.95
C LEU A 486 -12.60 16.19 -10.60
N VAL A 487 -13.71 15.47 -10.50
CA VAL A 487 -15.00 15.98 -10.04
C VAL A 487 -14.95 16.25 -8.53
N HIS A 488 -15.49 17.40 -8.12
CA HIS A 488 -15.56 17.81 -6.72
C HIS A 488 -16.64 17.02 -5.95
N ASP A 489 -16.53 16.94 -4.61
CA ASP A 489 -17.56 16.34 -3.74
C ASP A 489 -18.96 16.98 -3.92
N ASP A 490 -19.03 18.22 -4.42
CA ASP A 490 -20.26 18.96 -4.70
C ASP A 490 -20.84 18.71 -6.11
N GLY A 491 -20.19 17.86 -6.92
CA GLY A 491 -20.58 17.51 -8.28
C GLY A 491 -20.18 18.51 -9.35
N SER A 492 -19.40 19.54 -9.02
CA SER A 492 -18.84 20.46 -10.02
C SER A 492 -17.60 19.87 -10.72
N THR A 493 -17.41 20.23 -11.99
CA THR A 493 -16.23 19.84 -12.77
C THR A 493 -15.10 20.84 -12.56
N ARG A 494 -13.86 20.34 -12.52
CA ARG A 494 -12.66 21.18 -12.46
C ARG A 494 -12.35 21.76 -13.83
N ASP A 495 -13.08 22.82 -14.18
CA ASP A 495 -12.92 23.52 -15.46
C ASP A 495 -11.63 24.36 -15.48
N LYS A 496 -11.19 24.70 -16.69
CA LYS A 496 -10.09 25.64 -16.91
C LYS A 496 -10.32 26.98 -16.22
N LEU A 497 -9.32 27.44 -15.47
CA LEU A 497 -9.37 28.74 -14.81
C LEU A 497 -9.39 29.91 -15.81
N PRO A 498 -10.14 31.01 -15.52
CA PRO A 498 -10.17 32.19 -16.37
C PRO A 498 -8.76 32.77 -16.60
N GLY A 499 -8.38 32.97 -17.86
CA GLY A 499 -7.07 33.54 -18.24
C GLY A 499 -5.95 32.51 -18.48
N HIS A 500 -6.16 31.25 -18.12
CA HIS A 500 -5.24 30.17 -18.48
C HIS A 500 -5.38 29.83 -19.98
N LYS A 501 -4.27 29.42 -20.60
CA LYS A 501 -4.24 29.05 -22.02
C LYS A 501 -4.37 27.55 -22.25
N GLU A 502 -4.01 26.74 -21.26
CA GLU A 502 -4.02 25.28 -21.30
C GLU A 502 -5.15 24.75 -20.42
N ASP A 503 -5.59 23.53 -20.68
CA ASP A 503 -6.56 22.84 -19.84
C ASP A 503 -5.82 22.22 -18.64
N PHE A 504 -6.48 22.05 -17.51
CA PHE A 504 -5.82 21.67 -16.26
C PHE A 504 -5.12 20.30 -16.37
N GLU A 505 -5.65 19.39 -17.17
CA GLU A 505 -5.08 18.07 -17.41
C GLU A 505 -3.78 18.13 -18.23
N VAL A 506 -3.60 19.16 -19.05
CA VAL A 506 -2.31 19.44 -19.72
C VAL A 506 -1.28 19.88 -18.69
N GLU A 507 -1.67 20.68 -17.70
CA GLU A 507 -0.81 21.08 -16.59
C GLU A 507 -0.44 19.88 -15.71
N ILE A 508 -1.39 18.96 -15.44
CA ILE A 508 -1.14 17.69 -14.74
C ILE A 508 -0.11 16.85 -15.52
N ALA A 509 -0.29 16.70 -16.84
CA ALA A 509 0.65 15.95 -17.67
C ALA A 509 2.08 16.53 -17.57
N ARG A 510 2.22 17.86 -17.57
CA ARG A 510 3.51 18.55 -17.34
C ARG A 510 4.08 18.23 -15.96
N ALA A 511 3.28 18.40 -14.90
CA ALA A 511 3.72 18.22 -13.51
C ALA A 511 4.16 16.78 -13.22
N VAL A 512 3.40 15.80 -13.70
CA VAL A 512 3.73 14.37 -13.53
C VAL A 512 5.00 14.01 -14.28
N ALA A 513 5.18 14.52 -15.50
CA ALA A 513 6.37 14.24 -16.29
C ALA A 513 7.63 14.91 -15.69
N ASN A 514 7.48 16.10 -15.09
CA ASN A 514 8.53 16.73 -14.28
C ASN A 514 8.90 15.87 -13.06
N GLY A 515 7.93 15.42 -12.27
CA GLY A 515 8.19 14.57 -11.10
C GLY A 515 8.89 13.26 -11.47
N ALA A 516 8.39 12.57 -12.49
CA ALA A 516 8.94 11.29 -12.95
C ALA A 516 10.40 11.42 -13.38
N SER A 517 10.72 12.42 -14.21
CA SER A 517 12.08 12.65 -14.69
C SER A 517 13.03 13.13 -13.59
N THR A 518 12.55 13.98 -12.67
CA THR A 518 13.31 14.38 -11.47
C THR A 518 13.73 13.16 -10.68
N GLY A 519 12.79 12.28 -10.35
CA GLY A 519 13.07 11.06 -9.61
C GLY A 519 14.03 10.11 -10.33
N ALA A 520 13.80 9.86 -11.63
CA ALA A 520 14.63 8.95 -12.41
C ALA A 520 16.08 9.41 -12.52
N LEU A 521 16.30 10.69 -12.87
CA LEU A 521 17.64 11.23 -13.06
C LEU A 521 18.37 11.41 -11.73
N PHE A 522 17.65 11.81 -10.67
CA PHE A 522 18.22 11.88 -9.33
C PHE A 522 18.77 10.52 -8.90
N GLU A 523 17.95 9.48 -8.96
CA GLU A 523 18.30 8.19 -8.39
C GLU A 523 19.41 7.48 -9.20
N ILE A 524 19.37 7.56 -10.54
CA ILE A 524 20.44 6.98 -11.37
C ILE A 524 21.77 7.71 -11.17
N THR A 525 21.73 9.03 -11.05
CA THR A 525 22.96 9.81 -10.80
C THR A 525 23.52 9.51 -9.41
N ALA A 526 22.65 9.44 -8.39
CA ALA A 526 23.05 9.17 -7.02
C ALA A 526 23.54 7.72 -6.82
N LEU A 527 22.81 6.71 -7.32
CA LEU A 527 23.10 5.30 -7.08
C LEU A 527 24.16 4.72 -8.03
N LEU A 528 24.08 5.03 -9.33
CA LEU A 528 25.02 4.52 -10.33
C LEU A 528 26.23 5.44 -10.53
N GLN A 529 26.31 6.54 -9.76
CA GLN A 529 27.38 7.53 -9.83
C GLN A 529 27.59 8.04 -11.27
N SER A 530 26.49 8.23 -11.99
CA SER A 530 26.54 8.82 -13.33
C SER A 530 27.14 10.23 -13.23
N GLN A 531 27.81 10.70 -14.29
CA GLN A 531 28.57 11.95 -14.25
C GLN A 531 28.09 12.94 -15.32
N PRO A 532 26.81 13.37 -15.26
CA PRO A 532 26.24 14.28 -16.25
C PRO A 532 26.86 15.69 -16.18
N ASP A 533 27.53 16.04 -15.08
CA ASP A 533 28.30 17.27 -14.86
C ASP A 533 29.70 17.23 -15.49
N VAL A 534 30.34 16.07 -15.55
CA VAL A 534 31.70 15.92 -16.08
C VAL A 534 31.70 15.53 -17.55
N ARG A 535 30.79 14.64 -17.94
CA ARG A 535 30.72 14.05 -19.29
C ARG A 535 29.66 14.76 -20.10
N THR A 536 29.94 15.04 -21.36
CA THR A 536 28.97 15.63 -22.31
C THR A 536 28.01 14.60 -22.91
N ALA A 537 28.31 13.32 -22.75
CA ALA A 537 27.50 12.20 -23.22
C ALA A 537 27.48 11.09 -22.17
N ASP A 538 26.96 11.40 -20.99
CA ASP A 538 26.78 10.41 -19.93
C ASP A 538 25.69 9.40 -20.31
N ILE A 539 26.10 8.16 -20.59
CA ILE A 539 25.24 7.14 -21.21
C ILE A 539 24.05 6.79 -20.30
N ASP A 540 24.28 6.67 -18.99
CA ASP A 540 23.26 6.24 -18.05
C ASP A 540 22.20 7.33 -17.86
N SER A 541 22.63 8.59 -17.75
CA SER A 541 21.70 9.73 -17.71
C SER A 541 20.89 9.86 -19.01
N ILE A 542 21.52 9.63 -20.17
CA ILE A 542 20.84 9.69 -21.48
C ILE A 542 19.83 8.55 -21.65
N LYS A 543 20.19 7.31 -21.31
CA LYS A 543 19.28 6.15 -21.37
C LYS A 543 18.07 6.40 -20.46
N THR A 544 18.32 6.80 -19.22
CA THR A 544 17.28 7.10 -18.23
C THR A 544 16.35 8.21 -18.69
N ALA A 545 16.90 9.32 -19.18
CA ALA A 545 16.12 10.42 -19.73
C ALA A 545 15.23 9.96 -20.89
N LYS A 546 15.73 9.09 -21.78
CA LYS A 546 14.92 8.53 -22.87
C LYS A 546 13.79 7.64 -22.34
N SER A 547 14.08 6.73 -21.42
CA SER A 547 13.12 5.73 -20.90
C SER A 547 12.00 6.38 -20.11
N VAL A 548 12.33 7.30 -19.18
CA VAL A 548 11.32 8.04 -18.41
C VAL A 548 10.45 8.91 -19.32
N SER A 549 11.06 9.52 -20.35
CA SER A 549 10.34 10.33 -21.33
C SER A 549 9.36 9.50 -22.15
N TYR A 550 9.78 8.30 -22.56
CA TYR A 550 8.91 7.38 -23.28
C TYR A 550 7.72 6.96 -22.41
N GLY A 551 7.98 6.50 -21.18
CA GLY A 551 6.96 6.05 -20.25
C GLY A 551 5.93 7.12 -19.89
N ALA A 552 6.40 8.27 -19.37
CA ALA A 552 5.53 9.36 -18.92
C ALA A 552 4.64 9.88 -20.05
N THR A 553 5.19 10.08 -21.25
CA THR A 553 4.43 10.56 -22.40
C THR A 553 3.38 9.56 -22.86
N LYS A 554 3.76 8.28 -22.95
CA LYS A 554 2.82 7.22 -23.36
C LYS A 554 1.68 7.10 -22.35
N GLY A 555 2.00 7.10 -21.05
CA GLY A 555 1.01 7.06 -19.98
C GLY A 555 0.07 8.25 -19.99
N ALA A 556 0.59 9.45 -20.21
CA ALA A 556 -0.21 10.67 -20.26
C ALA A 556 -1.20 10.69 -21.43
N ILE A 557 -0.78 10.27 -22.63
CA ILE A 557 -1.65 10.20 -23.81
C ILE A 557 -2.71 9.11 -23.64
N LEU A 558 -2.33 7.91 -23.21
CA LEU A 558 -3.28 6.81 -23.00
C LEU A 558 -4.28 7.10 -21.88
N GLY A 559 -3.82 7.73 -20.80
CA GLY A 559 -4.69 8.15 -19.68
C GLY A 559 -5.62 9.28 -20.09
N GLY A 560 -5.11 10.23 -20.88
CA GLY A 560 -5.90 11.32 -21.46
C GLY A 560 -7.04 10.80 -22.35
N ASP A 561 -6.75 9.87 -23.27
CA ASP A 561 -7.79 9.21 -24.08
C ASP A 561 -8.83 8.48 -23.22
N ALA A 562 -8.37 7.75 -22.20
CA ALA A 562 -9.26 7.02 -21.29
C ALA A 562 -10.18 7.96 -20.49
N ALA A 563 -9.74 9.17 -20.18
CA ALA A 563 -10.52 10.23 -19.54
C ALA A 563 -11.35 11.08 -20.53
N GLY A 564 -11.24 10.84 -21.84
CA GLY A 564 -11.97 11.58 -22.88
C GLY A 564 -11.35 12.92 -23.27
N ILE A 565 -10.07 13.15 -22.98
CA ILE A 565 -9.34 14.39 -23.25
C ILE A 565 -8.80 14.36 -24.69
N SER A 566 -9.19 15.34 -25.52
CA SER A 566 -9.01 15.30 -26.98
C SER A 566 -7.67 15.83 -27.53
N SER A 567 -6.66 16.09 -26.68
CA SER A 567 -5.51 16.93 -27.05
C SER A 567 -4.13 16.25 -26.98
N ASP A 568 -3.91 15.19 -27.77
CA ASP A 568 -2.61 14.47 -27.86
C ASP A 568 -1.41 15.41 -28.10
N VAL A 569 -1.61 16.49 -28.86
CA VAL A 569 -0.52 17.42 -29.23
C VAL A 569 -0.09 18.30 -28.05
N SER A 570 -1.02 18.89 -27.31
CA SER A 570 -0.69 19.73 -26.15
C SER A 570 -0.16 18.88 -25.00
N VAL A 571 -0.73 17.70 -24.77
CA VAL A 571 -0.22 16.73 -23.77
C VAL A 571 1.23 16.36 -24.12
N LYS A 572 1.52 16.03 -25.37
CA LYS A 572 2.88 15.73 -25.82
C LYS A 572 3.87 16.89 -25.61
N GLN A 573 3.44 18.13 -25.86
CA GLN A 573 4.30 19.31 -25.66
C GLN A 573 4.53 19.59 -24.18
N ALA A 574 3.48 19.46 -23.37
CA ALA A 574 3.52 19.63 -21.93
C ALA A 574 4.42 18.59 -21.26
N THR A 575 4.33 17.31 -21.67
CA THR A 575 5.22 16.26 -21.17
C THR A 575 6.67 16.54 -21.56
N GLU A 576 6.96 16.95 -22.80
CA GLU A 576 8.33 17.28 -23.22
C GLU A 576 8.97 18.39 -22.39
N GLN A 577 8.19 19.43 -22.08
CA GLN A 577 8.63 20.52 -21.23
C GLN A 577 8.90 20.02 -19.81
N GLY A 578 7.93 19.34 -19.19
CA GLY A 578 8.07 18.82 -17.84
C GLY A 578 9.25 17.86 -17.71
N LEU A 579 9.43 16.95 -18.67
CA LEU A 579 10.56 16.01 -18.73
C LEU A 579 11.91 16.72 -18.82
N THR A 580 11.97 17.81 -19.58
CA THR A 580 13.19 18.59 -19.73
C THR A 580 13.57 19.28 -18.43
N GLU A 581 12.61 19.96 -17.80
CA GLU A 581 12.81 20.65 -16.52
C GLU A 581 13.18 19.65 -15.42
N GLY A 582 12.39 18.60 -15.25
CA GLY A 582 12.62 17.60 -14.21
C GLY A 582 13.91 16.81 -14.39
N SER A 583 14.33 16.50 -15.63
CA SER A 583 15.63 15.85 -15.85
C SER A 583 16.81 16.71 -15.41
N MET A 584 16.71 18.04 -15.54
CA MET A 584 17.75 18.96 -15.07
C MET A 584 17.71 19.09 -13.55
N ASP A 585 16.52 19.24 -12.96
CA ASP A 585 16.34 19.30 -11.51
C ASP A 585 16.91 18.04 -10.83
N GLY A 586 16.55 16.85 -11.33
CA GLY A 586 17.02 15.58 -10.79
C GLY A 586 18.54 15.44 -10.86
N GLY A 587 19.14 15.81 -11.99
CA GLY A 587 20.60 15.82 -12.15
C GLY A 587 21.29 16.80 -11.19
N ALA A 588 20.75 18.02 -11.04
CA ALA A 588 21.29 19.02 -10.14
C ALA A 588 21.20 18.60 -8.66
N LEU A 589 20.05 18.07 -8.24
CA LEU A 589 19.83 17.58 -6.88
C LEU A 589 20.81 16.44 -6.53
N ALA A 590 21.06 15.52 -7.46
CA ALA A 590 22.01 14.42 -7.24
C ALA A 590 23.47 14.89 -7.10
N LEU A 591 23.81 16.02 -7.73
CA LEU A 591 25.13 16.66 -7.58
C LEU A 591 25.27 17.43 -6.25
N GLY A 592 24.24 17.42 -5.40
CA GLY A 592 24.25 18.03 -4.08
C GLY A 592 23.84 19.50 -4.05
N PHE A 593 23.26 20.02 -5.14
CA PHE A 593 22.65 21.35 -5.13
C PHE A 593 21.36 21.30 -4.31
N ALA A 594 21.11 22.37 -3.54
CA ALA A 594 19.84 22.54 -2.84
C ALA A 594 18.71 22.78 -3.86
N GLU A 595 17.48 22.45 -3.47
CA GLU A 595 16.28 22.56 -4.33
C GLU A 595 16.07 23.99 -4.86
N ASP A 596 16.40 25.01 -4.07
CA ASP A 596 16.34 26.44 -4.45
C ASP A 596 17.51 26.89 -5.35
N LYS A 597 18.47 26.00 -5.62
CA LYS A 597 19.71 26.28 -6.36
C LYS A 597 19.96 25.32 -7.52
N VAL A 598 18.96 24.54 -7.93
CA VAL A 598 19.11 23.58 -9.05
C VAL A 598 19.54 24.27 -10.35
N ASN A 599 19.10 25.51 -10.58
CA ASN A 599 19.48 26.33 -11.73
C ASN A 599 20.96 26.77 -11.75
N GLU A 600 21.70 26.60 -10.66
CA GLU A 600 23.12 26.92 -10.56
C GLU A 600 24.01 25.76 -11.01
N ALA A 601 23.45 24.56 -11.24
CA ALA A 601 24.19 23.37 -11.64
C ALA A 601 24.67 23.44 -13.10
N SER A 602 25.95 23.10 -13.33
CA SER A 602 26.51 23.01 -14.68
C SER A 602 26.47 21.57 -15.20
N ILE A 603 25.43 21.22 -15.95
CA ILE A 603 25.24 19.88 -16.52
C ILE A 603 25.82 19.83 -17.93
N ARG A 604 27.02 19.25 -18.10
CA ARG A 604 27.67 19.13 -19.41
C ARG A 604 26.91 18.24 -20.39
N SER A 605 26.16 17.26 -19.91
CA SER A 605 25.28 16.40 -20.71
C SER A 605 23.93 17.02 -21.08
N GLU A 606 23.66 18.28 -20.71
CA GLU A 606 22.34 18.93 -20.89
C GLU A 606 21.79 18.78 -22.31
N ALA A 607 22.59 19.10 -23.34
CA ALA A 607 22.15 19.01 -24.72
C ALA A 607 21.81 17.56 -25.15
N ALA A 608 22.57 16.58 -24.66
CA ALA A 608 22.34 15.17 -24.96
C ALA A 608 21.09 14.65 -24.23
N ILE A 609 20.87 15.07 -22.98
CA ILE A 609 19.67 14.73 -22.20
C ILE A 609 18.43 15.33 -22.87
N LYS A 610 18.44 16.61 -23.25
CA LYS A 610 17.33 17.26 -23.97
C LYS A 610 16.98 16.56 -25.27
N ASN A 611 18.00 16.15 -26.04
CA ASN A 611 17.78 15.35 -27.25
C ASN A 611 17.15 13.99 -26.95
N ALA A 612 17.63 13.30 -25.90
CA ALA A 612 17.09 12.02 -25.47
C ALA A 612 15.61 12.12 -25.06
N VAL A 613 15.25 13.19 -24.34
CA VAL A 613 13.86 13.53 -23.98
C VAL A 613 13.01 13.70 -25.23
N GLY A 614 13.45 14.54 -26.19
CA GLY A 614 12.71 14.76 -27.43
C GLY A 614 12.51 13.49 -28.27
N VAL A 615 13.51 12.62 -28.32
CA VAL A 615 13.40 11.31 -28.99
C VAL A 615 12.41 10.40 -28.25
N GLY A 616 12.53 10.26 -26.93
CA GLY A 616 11.62 9.43 -26.13
C GLY A 616 10.17 9.89 -26.22
N ASN A 617 9.94 11.20 -26.14
CA ASN A 617 8.62 11.82 -26.28
C ASN A 617 7.99 11.54 -27.66
N LYS A 618 8.80 11.63 -28.73
CA LYS A 618 8.35 11.33 -30.10
C LYS A 618 8.01 9.86 -30.29
N ASP A 619 8.89 8.96 -29.83
CA ASP A 619 8.69 7.51 -29.95
C ASP A 619 7.44 7.06 -29.18
N ALA A 620 7.23 7.61 -27.98
CA ALA A 620 6.05 7.33 -27.16
C ALA A 620 4.75 7.82 -27.77
N ALA A 621 4.73 9.06 -28.30
CA ALA A 621 3.54 9.58 -28.96
C ALA A 621 3.14 8.75 -30.17
N LEU A 622 4.12 8.25 -30.95
CA LEU A 622 3.85 7.35 -32.08
C LEU A 622 3.27 6.01 -31.62
N ASP A 623 3.79 5.46 -30.52
CA ASP A 623 3.34 4.17 -30.01
C ASP A 623 1.97 4.25 -29.31
N ALA A 624 1.72 5.33 -28.57
CA ALA A 624 0.41 5.66 -28.03
C ALA A 624 -0.62 5.81 -29.17
N ALA A 625 -0.29 6.58 -30.22
CA ALA A 625 -1.15 6.72 -31.39
C ALA A 625 -1.45 5.38 -32.07
N ARG A 626 -0.48 4.45 -32.15
CA ARG A 626 -0.71 3.08 -32.66
C ARG A 626 -1.63 2.28 -31.74
N SER A 627 -1.47 2.40 -30.43
CA SER A 627 -2.30 1.73 -29.43
C SER A 627 -3.75 2.22 -29.48
N LEU A 628 -3.94 3.52 -29.67
CA LEU A 628 -5.25 4.15 -29.87
C LEU A 628 -5.86 3.85 -31.24
N ALA A 629 -5.03 3.70 -32.28
CA ALA A 629 -5.48 3.39 -33.64
C ALA A 629 -6.13 1.99 -33.79
N ILE A 630 -6.07 1.12 -32.78
CA ILE A 630 -6.88 -0.12 -32.74
C ILE A 630 -8.36 0.18 -32.40
N LYS A 631 -8.68 1.37 -31.85
CA LYS A 631 -10.05 1.90 -31.75
C LYS A 631 -10.48 2.75 -32.96
N ALA A 632 -9.59 3.02 -33.92
CA ALA A 632 -9.95 3.76 -35.12
C ALA A 632 -10.69 2.82 -36.10
N ILE A 633 -11.93 3.20 -36.41
CA ILE A 633 -12.81 2.65 -37.43
C ILE A 633 -11.99 2.12 -38.60
N ASN A 634 -12.08 0.81 -38.88
CA ASN A 634 -11.67 0.23 -40.14
C ASN A 634 -12.78 0.62 -41.13
N PRO A 635 -12.69 1.73 -41.88
CA PRO A 635 -13.81 2.19 -42.67
C PRO A 635 -13.98 1.17 -43.77
N THR A 636 -15.12 0.48 -43.82
CA THR A 636 -15.36 -0.37 -44.98
C THR A 636 -15.44 0.52 -46.20
N VAL A 637 -15.12 -0.03 -47.39
CA VAL A 637 -15.25 0.70 -48.66
C VAL A 637 -16.66 1.30 -48.80
N GLU A 638 -17.67 0.66 -48.22
CA GLU A 638 -19.07 1.10 -48.29
C GLU A 638 -19.36 2.30 -47.36
N ASP A 639 -18.79 2.35 -46.16
CA ASP A 639 -18.94 3.49 -45.23
C ASP A 639 -18.29 4.76 -45.79
N MET A 640 -17.09 4.61 -46.37
CA MET A 640 -16.41 5.71 -47.07
C MET A 640 -17.18 6.16 -48.31
N ARG A 641 -17.80 5.22 -49.05
CA ARG A 641 -18.64 5.55 -50.20
C ARG A 641 -19.89 6.34 -49.79
N GLN A 642 -20.50 6.01 -48.66
CA GLN A 642 -21.65 6.75 -48.13
C GLN A 642 -21.24 8.17 -47.69
N LEU A 643 -20.12 8.32 -46.98
CA LEU A 643 -19.57 9.63 -46.59
C LEU A 643 -19.21 10.49 -47.81
N MET A 644 -18.56 9.91 -48.83
CA MET A 644 -18.22 10.64 -50.06
C MET A 644 -19.44 11.08 -50.85
N LYS A 645 -20.52 10.28 -50.86
CA LYS A 645 -21.82 10.68 -51.43
C LYS A 645 -22.48 11.80 -50.62
N LEU A 646 -22.43 11.72 -49.29
CA LEU A 646 -23.06 12.70 -48.39
C LEU A 646 -22.43 14.10 -48.52
N TYR A 647 -21.11 14.14 -48.69
CA TYR A 647 -20.32 15.38 -48.73
C TYR A 647 -19.87 15.81 -50.13
N GLY A 648 -20.30 15.11 -51.19
CA GLY A 648 -19.97 15.46 -52.58
C GLY A 648 -18.47 15.38 -52.93
N ILE A 649 -17.71 14.54 -52.22
CA ILE A 649 -16.25 14.45 -52.40
C ILE A 649 -15.93 13.54 -53.58
N ASN A 650 -15.23 14.08 -54.60
CA ASN A 650 -14.84 13.31 -55.78
C ASN A 650 -13.66 12.35 -55.47
N PRO A 651 -13.82 11.02 -55.63
CA PRO A 651 -12.78 10.04 -55.33
C PRO A 651 -11.52 10.16 -56.19
N LYS A 652 -11.60 10.80 -57.36
CA LYS A 652 -10.46 11.00 -58.26
C LYS A 652 -9.51 12.11 -57.80
N LEU A 653 -9.99 13.06 -57.00
CA LEU A 653 -9.23 14.25 -56.59
C LEU A 653 -8.74 14.16 -55.15
N THR A 654 -9.42 13.38 -54.31
CA THR A 654 -9.07 13.20 -52.89
C THR A 654 -9.29 11.74 -52.52
N ASN A 655 -8.20 11.02 -52.23
CA ASN A 655 -8.21 9.63 -51.76
C ASN A 655 -7.56 9.60 -50.37
N PRO A 656 -8.31 9.99 -49.31
CA PRO A 656 -7.78 9.92 -47.96
C PRO A 656 -7.54 8.45 -47.60
N GLY A 657 -6.29 8.08 -47.33
CA GLY A 657 -5.91 6.74 -46.88
C GLY A 657 -5.58 5.70 -47.97
N PHE A 658 -5.50 6.07 -49.25
CA PHE A 658 -5.16 5.15 -50.36
C PHE A 658 -6.08 3.91 -50.50
N ILE A 659 -7.33 4.01 -50.02
CA ILE A 659 -8.28 2.90 -49.96
C ILE A 659 -8.78 2.51 -51.37
N PHE A 660 -8.76 3.45 -52.31
CA PHE A 660 -9.05 3.18 -53.72
C PHE A 660 -7.75 2.98 -54.53
N PRO A 661 -7.64 1.91 -55.35
CA PRO A 661 -6.45 1.67 -56.17
C PRO A 661 -6.23 2.82 -57.16
N ASN A 662 -5.01 3.37 -57.15
CA ASN A 662 -4.62 4.52 -57.96
C ASN A 662 -4.13 4.05 -59.35
N PRO A 663 -4.78 4.45 -60.47
CA PRO A 663 -4.50 3.91 -61.81
C PRO A 663 -3.14 4.32 -62.43
N LYS A 664 -2.25 4.98 -61.68
CA LYS A 664 -0.89 5.36 -62.16
C LYS A 664 0.26 4.54 -61.59
N ARG A 665 0.00 3.51 -60.76
CA ARG A 665 0.98 2.45 -60.47
C ARG A 665 0.68 1.26 -61.37
N SER A 666 1.65 0.86 -62.20
CA SER A 666 1.54 -0.31 -63.05
C SER A 666 1.33 -1.56 -62.18
N GLY A 667 0.23 -2.29 -62.37
CA GLY A 667 0.10 -3.62 -61.78
C GLY A 667 -1.30 -4.18 -61.55
N GLU A 668 -2.37 -3.38 -61.53
CA GLU A 668 -3.72 -3.92 -61.29
C GLU A 668 -4.74 -3.35 -62.30
N GLU A 669 -5.39 -4.28 -63.02
CA GLU A 669 -6.33 -4.00 -64.09
C GLU A 669 -7.73 -3.61 -63.56
N ASN A 670 -8.37 -2.72 -64.34
CA ASN A 670 -9.81 -2.46 -64.46
C ASN A 670 -10.59 -1.96 -63.23
N PHE A 671 -11.07 -0.71 -63.36
CA PHE A 671 -12.01 -0.04 -62.47
C PHE A 671 -13.35 -0.81 -62.35
N LEU A 672 -13.87 -0.96 -61.12
CA LEU A 672 -15.15 -1.60 -60.79
C LEU A 672 -16.38 -0.67 -60.89
N PHE A 673 -16.36 0.35 -61.76
CA PHE A 673 -17.53 1.22 -61.95
C PHE A 673 -17.83 1.37 -63.45
N PRO A 674 -18.97 0.83 -63.95
CA PRO A 674 -19.43 1.12 -65.30
C PRO A 674 -19.67 2.63 -65.46
N ALA A 675 -19.35 3.13 -66.64
CA ALA A 675 -19.29 4.54 -67.01
C ALA A 675 -20.67 5.23 -67.14
N ASP A 676 -21.65 4.82 -66.33
CA ASP A 676 -22.97 5.42 -66.32
C ASP A 676 -23.04 6.46 -65.20
N GLU A 677 -23.00 7.71 -65.65
CA GLU A 677 -23.33 8.97 -65.01
C GLU A 677 -24.08 8.85 -63.68
N ILE A 678 -23.41 9.18 -62.57
CA ILE A 678 -24.12 9.60 -61.36
C ILE A 678 -24.39 11.10 -61.56
N PRO A 679 -25.64 11.53 -61.82
CA PRO A 679 -25.96 12.94 -61.93
C PRO A 679 -25.71 13.61 -60.58
N ILE A 680 -24.79 14.57 -60.56
CA ILE A 680 -24.55 15.45 -59.42
C ILE A 680 -25.79 16.36 -59.32
N VAL A 681 -26.68 16.06 -58.38
CA VAL A 681 -27.74 17.01 -58.01
C VAL A 681 -27.12 18.02 -57.05
N SER A 682 -26.91 19.25 -57.55
CA SER A 682 -26.51 20.39 -56.73
C SER A 682 -27.66 20.76 -55.78
N PRO A 683 -27.44 20.89 -54.46
CA PRO A 683 -28.44 21.46 -53.57
C PRO A 683 -28.41 22.99 -53.65
N ILE A 684 -29.59 23.57 -53.85
CA ILE A 684 -29.99 24.82 -53.19
C ILE A 684 -30.22 24.50 -51.71
#